data_AF-A0A5C5VBL5-F1
#
_entry.id   AF-A0A5C5VBL5-F1
#
_cell.length_a   1.000
_cell.length_b   1.000
_cell.length_c   1.000
_cell.angle_alpha   90.00
_cell.angle_beta   90.00
_cell.angle_gamma   90.00
#
_symmetry.space_group_name_H-M   'P 1'
#
loop_
_entity.id
_entity.type
_entity.pdbx_description
1 polymer ?
#
loop_
_entity_poly.entity_id
_entity_poly.type
_entity_poly.pdbx_seq_one_letter_code
_entity_poly.pdbx_strand_id
1 'polypeptide(L)'
;MNWRNIQLVWAREVRDQLRDRRTLFMVAVLPLFMYPLLGASFFQLSQFLKQHKATVAVVGAEQLGQVDGVPPLIDGDAFAADLFLDPQQSRLLEVQRIASDSPDADLKSLQRRLRSGDIDAIVRFPDDFAESLGRIREQSKQPPGAEADDADEPDPQISTIPVLSNTAREASQVAHLRVDRVLGAWVERVVRRNLADSKVPESITRPIQVVSKDVADESQKRAGVWAKLLPFVVFVWALTGAFYPAVDLCAGEKERGTLETLLSSPAQRGEIVWGKMLTVICFSIVTSLLNLASLGATGKFLLGQLTTASGGDAGLGMPPITSLLWLIVALPPVAALFSALSIACASFAKSTKEGQYYFMPLFMGMMPLMLFPMSPGVELNLGNSLVPLMGVVLLLRSLIEGQYLEALRYVIPVTAVTLVCCLLAAKWAVHQFNQESVLFREGERFSVGQWLKKLVREPQPVATAGMAMACIGFVFLLKFFAEMAVAGLVAGAEPGMQLLAVTLLVSQACILTPAVVMALTLVQQHAAALFGRRRPTAASLALAVLTAVLAHPVGMQLAHLVQSIYPPSEELISQTAWISALIMQASPWLLVLLMGVLPAVCEELTFRGFVLGGLRSSVPTTWAVLVSAVAFGAAHTILQQSISAGILGILLGYLAVRWGSVWPGIFFHAVYNSLMLLFTSNAGAISDWAQKSGWRGVLQLDDRGQVSGYHGAVVALAAVGLCAMLVFYERTKPRAATMADPAQ
;
A
#
# COMPACT_ATOMS: atom_id res chain seq x y z
N MET A 1 -26.31 -31.40 7.34
CA MET A 1 -24.86 -31.62 7.49
C MET A 1 -24.61 -32.72 8.51
N ASN A 2 -24.21 -33.89 8.04
CA ASN A 2 -23.78 -35.02 8.84
C ASN A 2 -22.25 -34.95 9.01
N TRP A 3 -21.79 -34.79 10.26
CA TRP A 3 -20.37 -34.69 10.58
C TRP A 3 -19.57 -35.92 10.15
N ARG A 4 -20.19 -37.11 10.17
CA ARG A 4 -19.55 -38.36 9.76
C ARG A 4 -19.17 -38.34 8.28
N ASN A 5 -20.00 -37.74 7.42
CA ASN A 5 -19.71 -37.58 5.99
C ASN A 5 -18.51 -36.65 5.77
N ILE A 6 -18.48 -35.53 6.50
CA ILE A 6 -17.37 -34.55 6.44
C ILE A 6 -16.05 -35.23 6.85
N GLN A 7 -16.05 -36.00 7.94
CA GLN A 7 -14.88 -36.73 8.41
C GLN A 7 -14.40 -37.78 7.41
N LEU A 8 -15.31 -38.51 6.75
CA LEU A 8 -14.96 -39.51 5.74
C LEU A 8 -14.33 -38.85 4.51
N VAL A 9 -14.91 -37.75 4.02
CA VAL A 9 -14.33 -36.98 2.92
C VAL A 9 -12.96 -36.46 3.33
N TRP A 10 -12.83 -35.79 4.48
CA TRP A 10 -11.56 -35.30 4.99
C TRP A 10 -10.48 -36.38 5.08
N ALA A 11 -10.80 -37.53 5.69
CA ALA A 11 -9.86 -38.64 5.85
C ALA A 11 -9.41 -39.25 4.51
N ARG A 12 -10.31 -39.31 3.53
CA ARG A 12 -9.98 -39.71 2.16
C ARG A 12 -9.01 -38.69 1.54
N GLU A 13 -9.38 -37.42 1.53
CA GLU A 13 -8.62 -36.35 0.88
C GLU A 13 -7.22 -36.19 1.48
N VAL A 14 -7.08 -36.26 2.81
CA VAL A 14 -5.78 -36.26 3.49
C VAL A 14 -4.91 -37.43 3.01
N ARG A 15 -5.48 -38.64 2.91
CA ARG A 15 -4.74 -39.83 2.45
C ARG A 15 -4.29 -39.69 1.00
N ASP A 16 -5.14 -39.15 0.14
CA ASP A 16 -4.83 -38.94 -1.27
C ASP A 16 -3.70 -37.90 -1.42
N GLN A 17 -3.76 -36.78 -0.68
CA GLN A 17 -2.71 -35.76 -0.67
C GLN A 17 -1.37 -36.25 -0.11
N LEU A 18 -1.39 -37.06 0.95
CA LEU A 18 -0.16 -37.68 1.50
C LEU A 18 0.48 -38.70 0.56
N ARG A 19 -0.22 -39.16 -0.49
CA ARG A 19 0.35 -40.05 -1.53
C ARG A 19 0.91 -39.27 -2.70
N ASP A 20 0.48 -38.03 -2.90
CA ASP A 20 1.01 -37.17 -3.96
C ASP A 20 2.37 -36.59 -3.56
N ARG A 21 3.43 -37.14 -4.19
CA ARG A 21 4.81 -36.69 -4.01
C ARG A 21 5.00 -35.22 -4.37
N ARG A 22 4.26 -34.71 -5.37
CA ARG A 22 4.35 -33.32 -5.80
C ARG A 22 3.81 -32.40 -4.72
N THR A 23 2.62 -32.70 -4.19
CA THR A 23 2.03 -31.90 -3.12
C THR A 23 2.88 -31.97 -1.85
N LEU A 24 3.33 -33.15 -1.44
CA LEU A 24 4.24 -33.29 -0.30
C LEU A 24 5.54 -32.50 -0.45
N PHE A 25 6.14 -32.53 -1.65
CA PHE A 25 7.33 -31.73 -1.91
C PHE A 25 7.06 -30.23 -1.76
N MET A 26 5.97 -29.72 -2.35
CA MET A 26 5.63 -28.30 -2.29
C MET A 26 5.21 -27.83 -0.88
N VAL A 27 4.49 -28.68 -0.14
CA VAL A 27 3.90 -28.36 1.18
C VAL A 27 4.90 -28.50 2.32
N ALA A 28 5.78 -29.52 2.26
CA ALA A 28 6.64 -29.88 3.39
C ALA A 28 8.13 -29.68 3.09
N VAL A 29 8.60 -30.08 1.90
CA VAL A 29 10.03 -30.11 1.57
C VAL A 29 10.53 -28.74 1.14
N LEU A 30 9.94 -28.16 0.08
CA LEU A 30 10.34 -26.87 -0.47
C LEU A 30 10.48 -25.77 0.61
N PRO A 31 9.51 -25.58 1.52
CA PRO A 31 9.60 -24.51 2.50
C PRO A 31 10.71 -24.74 3.54
N LEU A 32 10.96 -26.00 3.91
CA LEU A 32 12.04 -26.38 4.83
C LEU A 32 13.42 -26.00 4.27
N PHE A 33 13.62 -26.13 2.96
CA PHE A 33 14.89 -25.79 2.29
C PHE A 33 15.02 -24.32 1.89
N MET A 34 13.90 -23.60 1.72
CA MET A 34 13.93 -22.21 1.27
C MET A 34 14.68 -21.28 2.23
N TYR A 35 14.48 -21.38 3.56
CA TYR A 35 15.18 -20.50 4.49
C TYR A 35 16.66 -20.80 4.64
N PRO A 36 17.12 -22.05 4.76
CA PRO A 36 18.55 -22.34 4.72
C PRO A 36 19.20 -21.81 3.46
N LEU A 37 18.55 -21.95 2.30
CA LEU A 37 19.04 -21.43 1.03
C LEU A 37 19.12 -19.89 1.03
N LEU A 38 18.02 -19.20 1.35
CA LEU A 38 17.98 -17.74 1.43
C LEU A 38 18.99 -17.20 2.47
N GLY A 39 19.10 -17.88 3.60
CA GLY A 39 20.05 -17.57 4.66
C GLY A 39 21.50 -17.69 4.21
N ALA A 40 21.85 -18.82 3.56
CA ALA A 40 23.18 -19.03 2.99
C ALA A 40 23.49 -18.02 1.88
N SER A 41 22.52 -17.72 1.01
CA SER A 41 22.68 -16.70 -0.03
C SER A 41 22.88 -15.31 0.55
N PHE A 42 22.11 -14.93 1.58
CA PHE A 42 22.28 -13.64 2.28
C PHE A 42 23.65 -13.56 2.98
N PHE A 43 24.07 -14.64 3.63
CA PHE A 43 25.39 -14.71 4.25
C PHE A 43 26.52 -14.57 3.22
N GLN A 44 26.41 -15.28 2.08
CA GLN A 44 27.36 -15.19 0.99
C GLN A 44 27.40 -13.78 0.38
N LEU A 45 26.23 -13.14 0.19
CA LEU A 45 26.14 -11.76 -0.27
C LEU A 45 26.78 -10.79 0.74
N SER A 46 26.51 -10.96 2.04
CA SER A 46 27.12 -10.16 3.10
C SER A 46 28.65 -10.32 3.13
N GLN A 47 29.17 -11.54 2.93
CA GLN A 47 30.62 -11.75 2.84
C GLN A 47 31.21 -11.10 1.59
N PHE A 48 30.53 -11.22 0.44
CA PHE A 48 30.95 -10.59 -0.81
C PHE A 48 31.06 -9.07 -0.67
N LEU A 49 30.04 -8.42 -0.06
CA LEU A 49 30.06 -6.98 0.21
C LEU A 49 31.17 -6.55 1.18
N LYS A 50 31.58 -7.42 2.11
CA LYS A 50 32.70 -7.15 3.03
C LYS A 50 34.07 -7.34 2.39
N GLN A 51 34.20 -8.23 1.42
CA GLN A 51 35.51 -8.64 0.88
C GLN A 51 35.89 -7.96 -0.45
N HIS A 52 34.97 -7.26 -1.10
CA HIS A 52 35.30 -6.53 -2.34
C HIS A 52 36.35 -5.45 -2.06
N LYS A 53 37.54 -5.58 -2.66
CA LYS A 53 38.55 -4.52 -2.68
C LYS A 53 38.10 -3.45 -3.66
N ALA A 54 38.14 -2.19 -3.26
CA ALA A 54 37.82 -1.07 -4.12
C ALA A 54 39.09 -0.25 -4.38
N THR A 55 39.24 0.21 -5.62
CA THR A 55 40.38 1.03 -6.01
C THR A 55 39.98 2.50 -5.97
N VAL A 56 40.68 3.30 -5.18
CA VAL A 56 40.41 4.72 -4.98
C VAL A 56 41.54 5.55 -5.56
N ALA A 57 41.24 6.38 -6.54
CA ALA A 57 42.19 7.37 -7.04
C ALA A 57 42.20 8.58 -6.09
N VAL A 58 43.35 8.89 -5.50
CA VAL A 58 43.53 10.09 -4.68
C VAL A 58 44.42 11.06 -5.46
N VAL A 59 43.83 12.18 -5.89
CA VAL A 59 44.48 13.22 -6.66
C VAL A 59 44.93 14.34 -5.72
N GLY A 60 46.18 14.80 -5.85
CA GLY A 60 46.70 15.91 -5.04
C GLY A 60 47.10 15.51 -3.61
N ALA A 61 47.44 14.22 -3.39
CA ALA A 61 47.81 13.71 -2.07
C ALA A 61 49.07 14.39 -1.49
N GLU A 62 49.94 14.93 -2.34
CA GLU A 62 51.14 15.69 -1.98
C GLU A 62 50.83 16.93 -1.14
N GLN A 63 49.65 17.53 -1.30
CA GLN A 63 49.19 18.68 -0.51
C GLN A 63 49.08 18.36 0.99
N LEU A 64 48.80 17.10 1.33
CA LEU A 64 48.67 16.64 2.72
C LEU A 64 50.01 16.65 3.47
N GLY A 65 51.11 16.45 2.76
CA GLY A 65 52.47 16.40 3.33
C GLY A 65 53.13 17.77 3.46
N GLN A 66 52.55 18.82 2.87
CA GLN A 66 53.09 20.19 2.89
C GLN A 66 52.68 20.99 4.13
N VAL A 67 51.68 20.51 4.88
CA VAL A 67 51.18 21.19 6.09
C VAL A 67 51.64 20.44 7.34
N ASP A 68 52.53 21.06 8.10
CA ASP A 68 53.06 20.48 9.34
C ASP A 68 51.94 20.18 10.36
N GLY A 69 51.98 18.99 10.96
CA GLY A 69 51.03 18.57 12.01
C GLY A 69 49.66 18.10 11.50
N VAL A 70 49.49 17.85 10.20
CA VAL A 70 48.32 17.12 9.68
C VAL A 70 48.50 15.61 9.92
N PRO A 71 47.53 14.90 10.53
CA PRO A 71 47.59 13.44 10.67
C PRO A 71 47.65 12.76 9.30
N PRO A 72 48.41 11.65 9.14
CA PRO A 72 48.48 10.96 7.86
C PRO A 72 47.11 10.37 7.47
N LEU A 73 46.67 10.67 6.25
CA LEU A 73 45.47 10.05 5.65
C LEU A 73 45.81 8.71 4.96
N ILE A 74 46.99 8.64 4.35
CA ILE A 74 47.43 7.54 3.48
C ILE A 74 48.73 6.95 4.04
N ASP A 75 48.79 5.63 4.17
CA ASP A 75 49.96 4.87 4.60
C ASP A 75 50.28 3.80 3.53
N GLY A 76 51.40 3.98 2.82
CA GLY A 76 51.71 3.18 1.62
C GLY A 76 50.61 3.26 0.56
N ASP A 77 50.15 2.11 0.07
CA ASP A 77 49.11 1.99 -0.97
C ASP A 77 47.68 1.86 -0.40
N ALA A 78 47.47 2.26 0.86
CA ALA A 78 46.17 2.20 1.52
C ALA A 78 45.91 3.44 2.40
N PHE A 79 44.67 3.63 2.84
CA PHE A 79 44.38 4.59 3.90
C PHE A 79 44.95 4.12 5.24
N ALA A 80 45.34 5.07 6.11
CA ALA A 80 45.93 4.75 7.41
C ALA A 80 45.00 3.83 8.24
N ALA A 81 45.53 2.70 8.71
CA ALA A 81 44.71 1.61 9.27
C ALA A 81 44.00 1.98 10.57
N ASP A 82 44.51 2.96 11.29
CA ASP A 82 43.95 3.48 12.53
C ASP A 82 42.69 4.35 12.28
N LEU A 83 42.45 4.84 11.05
CA LEU A 83 41.21 5.55 10.67
C LEU A 83 39.98 4.62 10.62
N PHE A 84 40.18 3.31 10.71
CA PHE A 84 39.13 2.31 10.69
C PHE A 84 38.85 1.77 12.09
N LEU A 85 37.59 1.45 12.37
CA LEU A 85 37.20 0.72 13.59
C LEU A 85 37.82 -0.69 13.63
N ASP A 86 37.98 -1.31 12.47
CA ASP A 86 38.71 -2.56 12.26
C ASP A 86 39.88 -2.31 11.30
N PRO A 87 41.14 -2.36 11.78
CA PRO A 87 42.32 -2.09 10.97
C PRO A 87 42.47 -2.98 9.73
N GLN A 88 41.82 -4.15 9.68
CA GLN A 88 41.87 -5.01 8.49
C GLN A 88 41.11 -4.41 7.29
N GLN A 89 40.16 -3.49 7.53
CA GLN A 89 39.36 -2.86 6.49
C GLN A 89 40.18 -1.90 5.61
N SER A 90 41.35 -1.43 6.06
CA SER A 90 42.25 -0.62 5.24
C SER A 90 42.68 -1.35 3.96
N ARG A 91 42.83 -2.68 4.03
CA ARG A 91 43.20 -3.54 2.89
C ARG A 91 42.11 -3.69 1.84
N LEU A 92 40.90 -3.20 2.13
CA LEU A 92 39.76 -3.21 1.22
C LEU A 92 39.67 -1.94 0.36
N LEU A 93 40.49 -0.93 0.65
CA LEU A 93 40.62 0.29 -0.14
C LEU A 93 42.07 0.40 -0.63
N GLU A 94 42.28 0.06 -1.89
CA GLU A 94 43.58 0.26 -2.55
C GLU A 94 43.66 1.69 -3.06
N VAL A 95 44.70 2.41 -2.66
CA VAL A 95 44.86 3.83 -2.97
C VAL A 95 45.85 4.00 -4.11
N GLN A 96 45.36 4.55 -5.23
CA GLN A 96 46.20 5.00 -6.34
C GLN A 96 46.44 6.50 -6.22
N ARG A 97 47.67 6.88 -5.85
CA ARG A 97 48.07 8.28 -5.74
C ARG A 97 48.34 8.85 -7.12
N ILE A 98 47.73 9.98 -7.45
CA ILE A 98 47.91 10.69 -8.72
C ILE A 98 48.31 12.12 -8.37
N ALA A 99 49.51 12.54 -8.80
CA ALA A 99 49.97 13.91 -8.59
C ALA A 99 49.11 14.90 -9.39
N SER A 100 48.82 16.07 -8.83
CA SER A 100 47.95 17.09 -9.45
C SER A 100 48.44 17.57 -10.82
N ASP A 101 49.75 17.53 -11.06
CA ASP A 101 50.43 17.94 -12.30
C ASP A 101 50.50 16.83 -13.37
N SER A 102 50.06 15.61 -13.06
CA SER A 102 50.08 14.48 -13.98
C SER A 102 49.02 14.60 -15.08
N PRO A 103 49.30 14.17 -16.32
CA PRO A 103 48.28 14.01 -17.37
C PRO A 103 47.10 13.12 -16.94
N ASP A 104 47.34 12.20 -16.01
CA ASP A 104 46.33 11.29 -15.46
C ASP A 104 45.41 11.94 -14.41
N ALA A 105 45.73 13.16 -13.96
CA ALA A 105 44.90 13.96 -13.05
C ALA A 105 43.75 14.69 -13.76
N ASP A 106 43.72 14.68 -15.11
CA ASP A 106 42.63 15.28 -15.88
C ASP A 106 41.27 14.64 -15.53
N LEU A 107 40.29 15.49 -15.20
CA LEU A 107 38.98 15.06 -14.75
C LEU A 107 38.26 14.19 -15.79
N LYS A 108 38.43 14.46 -17.09
CA LYS A 108 37.82 13.64 -18.15
C LYS A 108 38.50 12.26 -18.27
N SER A 109 39.80 12.17 -17.97
CA SER A 109 40.53 10.89 -17.88
C SER A 109 40.02 10.06 -16.69
N LEU A 110 39.96 10.67 -15.52
CA LEU A 110 39.48 10.02 -14.30
C LEU A 110 38.01 9.59 -14.40
N GLN A 111 37.14 10.44 -14.96
CA GLN A 111 35.74 10.07 -15.22
C GLN A 111 35.62 8.89 -16.21
N ARG A 112 36.52 8.79 -17.21
CA ARG A 112 36.56 7.61 -18.10
C ARG A 112 36.97 6.35 -17.33
N ARG A 113 37.99 6.43 -16.49
CA ARG A 113 38.46 5.32 -15.63
C ARG A 113 37.39 4.88 -14.60
N LEU A 114 36.63 5.83 -14.07
CA LEU A 114 35.50 5.58 -13.17
C LEU A 114 34.31 4.92 -13.90
N ARG A 115 34.12 5.24 -15.19
CA ARG A 115 33.11 4.61 -16.05
C ARG A 115 33.53 3.21 -16.49
N SER A 116 34.79 3.01 -16.89
CA SER A 116 35.35 1.70 -17.27
C SER A 116 35.44 0.75 -16.07
N GLY A 117 35.69 1.28 -14.87
CA GLY A 117 35.83 0.50 -13.64
C GLY A 117 37.24 0.20 -13.22
N ASP A 118 38.22 0.89 -13.81
CA ASP A 118 39.61 0.78 -13.40
C ASP A 118 39.82 1.44 -12.02
N ILE A 119 38.93 2.37 -11.65
CA ILE A 119 38.82 2.99 -10.33
C ILE A 119 37.34 3.01 -9.90
N ASP A 120 37.11 2.87 -8.61
CA ASP A 120 35.77 2.81 -8.01
C ASP A 120 35.38 4.12 -7.33
N ALA A 121 36.33 4.96 -6.91
CA ALA A 121 36.07 6.30 -6.39
C ALA A 121 37.24 7.23 -6.69
N ILE A 122 36.97 8.54 -6.75
CA ILE A 122 37.99 9.59 -6.89
C ILE A 122 37.86 10.53 -5.70
N VAL A 123 38.96 10.74 -4.98
CA VAL A 123 39.10 11.80 -3.97
C VAL A 123 40.06 12.83 -4.55
N ARG A 124 39.63 14.08 -4.68
CA ARG A 124 40.49 15.13 -5.24
C ARG A 124 40.73 16.22 -4.19
N PHE A 125 42.00 16.42 -3.86
CA PHE A 125 42.45 17.58 -3.10
C PHE A 125 42.66 18.76 -4.06
N PRO A 126 42.11 19.94 -3.75
CA PRO A 126 42.40 21.17 -4.49
C PRO A 126 43.89 21.52 -4.45
N ASP A 127 44.39 22.21 -5.48
CA ASP A 127 45.81 22.58 -5.59
C ASP A 127 46.24 23.63 -4.56
N ASP A 128 45.27 24.39 -4.03
CA ASP A 128 45.42 25.40 -2.97
C ASP A 128 45.14 24.83 -1.57
N PHE A 129 44.91 23.52 -1.43
CA PHE A 129 44.50 22.90 -0.17
C PHE A 129 45.49 23.13 0.97
N ALA A 130 46.80 22.93 0.71
CA ALA A 130 47.84 23.11 1.73
C ALA A 130 47.93 24.57 2.19
N GLU A 131 47.88 25.50 1.24
CA GLU A 131 47.95 26.94 1.50
C GLU A 131 46.72 27.43 2.28
N SER A 132 45.53 27.02 1.86
CA SER A 132 44.27 27.36 2.54
C SER A 132 44.24 26.83 3.98
N LEU A 133 44.58 25.55 4.19
CA LEU A 133 44.62 24.96 5.52
C LEU A 133 45.71 25.58 6.41
N GLY A 134 46.85 25.93 5.82
CA GLY A 134 47.94 26.65 6.49
C GLY A 134 47.50 28.02 7.00
N ARG A 135 46.89 28.85 6.15
CA ARG A 135 46.36 30.17 6.52
C ARG A 135 45.34 30.08 7.66
N ILE A 136 44.42 29.12 7.60
CA ILE A 136 43.41 28.90 8.65
C ILE A 136 44.09 28.57 10.00
N ARG A 137 45.12 27.71 9.99
CA ARG A 137 45.87 27.32 11.20
C ARG A 137 46.76 28.44 11.75
N GLU A 138 47.24 29.35 10.90
CA GLU A 138 48.03 30.51 11.33
C GLU A 138 47.14 31.60 11.94
N GLN A 139 46.01 31.90 11.30
CA GLN A 139 45.00 32.81 11.84
C GLN A 139 44.46 32.32 13.18
N SER A 140 44.25 31.00 13.36
CA SER A 140 43.77 30.44 14.63
C SER A 140 44.76 30.50 15.79
N LYS A 141 46.05 30.75 15.52
CA LYS A 141 47.11 30.92 16.56
C LYS A 141 47.19 32.36 17.08
N GLN A 142 46.59 33.33 16.40
CA GLN A 142 46.59 34.72 16.83
C GLN A 142 45.57 34.93 17.98
N PRO A 143 45.91 35.69 19.03
CA PRO A 143 45.01 35.92 20.16
C PRO A 143 43.77 36.73 19.73
N PRO A 144 42.57 36.39 20.23
CA PRO A 144 41.35 37.14 19.91
C PRO A 144 41.46 38.54 20.51
N GLY A 145 41.62 39.56 19.66
CA GLY A 145 41.71 40.97 20.08
C GLY A 145 42.96 41.73 19.66
N ALA A 146 43.87 41.17 18.87
CA ALA A 146 44.79 42.01 18.08
C ALA A 146 43.93 42.80 17.07
N GLU A 147 44.01 44.12 17.09
CA GLU A 147 43.26 45.01 16.20
C GLU A 147 43.35 44.51 14.76
N ALA A 148 42.21 44.04 14.22
CA ALA A 148 42.07 43.78 12.80
C ALA A 148 41.99 45.14 12.11
N ASP A 149 43.16 45.71 11.78
CA ASP A 149 43.27 46.96 11.03
C ASP A 149 42.86 46.80 9.54
N ASP A 150 42.49 45.58 9.11
CA ASP A 150 41.99 45.32 7.76
C ASP A 150 40.61 44.63 7.81
N ALA A 151 39.55 45.43 7.70
CA ALA A 151 38.16 44.98 7.59
C ALA A 151 37.80 44.41 6.20
N ASP A 152 38.78 44.18 5.32
CA ASP A 152 38.62 43.74 3.93
C ASP A 152 39.21 42.35 3.63
N GLU A 153 39.79 41.63 4.61
CA GLU A 153 40.21 40.23 4.38
C GLU A 153 38.97 39.31 4.33
N PRO A 154 38.71 38.64 3.18
CA PRO A 154 37.61 37.70 3.08
C PRO A 154 37.82 36.52 4.04
N ASP A 155 36.74 36.12 4.71
CA ASP A 155 36.68 34.91 5.55
C ASP A 155 37.36 33.74 4.80
N PRO A 156 38.37 33.07 5.38
CA PRO A 156 39.15 32.05 4.68
C PRO A 156 38.23 31.02 4.00
N GLN A 157 38.33 30.95 2.66
CA GLN A 157 37.54 30.00 1.88
C GLN A 157 37.86 28.56 2.28
N ILE A 158 36.86 27.86 2.80
CA ILE A 158 36.94 26.45 3.16
C ILE A 158 37.14 25.62 1.90
N SER A 159 38.31 25.01 1.74
CA SER A 159 38.59 24.09 0.63
C SER A 159 37.71 22.84 0.74
N THR A 160 36.84 22.60 -0.25
CA THR A 160 36.02 21.39 -0.33
C THR A 160 36.77 20.26 -1.02
N ILE A 161 36.69 19.04 -0.48
CA ILE A 161 37.28 17.83 -1.08
C ILE A 161 36.17 17.07 -1.83
N PRO A 162 36.04 17.22 -3.16
CA PRO A 162 35.04 16.47 -3.92
C PRO A 162 35.39 14.98 -3.98
N VAL A 163 34.41 14.14 -3.64
CA VAL A 163 34.45 12.69 -3.82
C VAL A 163 33.54 12.32 -4.99
N LEU A 164 34.10 11.85 -6.11
CA LEU A 164 33.32 11.43 -7.27
C LEU A 164 33.11 9.92 -7.27
N SER A 165 31.88 9.49 -7.54
CA SER A 165 31.48 8.09 -7.66
C SER A 165 30.50 7.89 -8.81
N ASN A 166 30.35 6.65 -9.26
CA ASN A 166 29.41 6.23 -10.28
C ASN A 166 28.27 5.44 -9.63
N THR A 167 27.15 6.09 -9.37
CA THR A 167 25.98 5.48 -8.73
C THR A 167 25.31 4.40 -9.57
N ALA A 168 25.63 4.25 -10.86
CA ALA A 168 25.17 3.11 -11.66
C ALA A 168 25.94 1.81 -11.38
N ARG A 169 27.04 1.86 -10.61
CA ARG A 169 27.89 0.70 -10.26
C ARG A 169 27.93 0.46 -8.77
N GLU A 170 27.58 -0.75 -8.36
CA GLU A 170 27.57 -1.15 -6.94
C GLU A 170 28.95 -1.02 -6.27
N ALA A 171 30.03 -1.47 -6.95
CA ALA A 171 31.40 -1.35 -6.42
C ALA A 171 31.79 0.10 -6.10
N SER A 172 31.37 1.06 -6.94
CA SER A 172 31.65 2.48 -6.77
C SER A 172 30.81 3.11 -5.65
N GLN A 173 29.55 2.68 -5.47
CA GLN A 173 28.74 3.09 -4.32
C GLN A 173 29.36 2.61 -3.00
N VAL A 174 29.80 1.34 -2.95
CA VAL A 174 30.45 0.76 -1.77
C VAL A 174 31.78 1.48 -1.47
N ALA A 175 32.57 1.77 -2.50
CA ALA A 175 33.81 2.54 -2.37
C ALA A 175 33.55 3.93 -1.80
N HIS A 176 32.55 4.65 -2.34
CA HIS A 176 32.15 5.98 -1.88
C HIS A 176 31.76 5.97 -0.39
N LEU A 177 30.90 5.05 0.04
CA LEU A 177 30.49 4.94 1.45
C LEU A 177 31.66 4.65 2.40
N ARG A 178 32.66 3.88 1.95
CA ARG A 178 33.85 3.58 2.76
C ARG A 178 34.80 4.77 2.81
N VAL A 179 35.05 5.41 1.68
CA VAL A 179 35.89 6.62 1.57
C VAL A 179 35.31 7.76 2.40
N ASP A 180 34.00 7.99 2.34
CA ASP A 180 33.32 9.04 3.10
C ASP A 180 33.50 8.87 4.62
N ARG A 181 33.36 7.63 5.13
CA ARG A 181 33.64 7.34 6.55
C ARG A 181 35.10 7.59 6.93
N VAL A 182 36.04 7.18 6.08
CA VAL A 182 37.49 7.35 6.35
C VAL A 182 37.87 8.83 6.33
N LEU A 183 37.38 9.58 5.35
CA LEU A 183 37.58 11.03 5.28
C LEU A 183 36.94 11.73 6.49
N GLY A 184 35.72 11.36 6.88
CA GLY A 184 35.08 11.90 8.08
C GLY A 184 35.89 11.66 9.36
N ALA A 185 36.39 10.44 9.56
CA ALA A 185 37.26 10.10 10.69
C ALA A 185 38.59 10.86 10.66
N TRP A 186 39.17 11.05 9.47
CA TRP A 186 40.40 11.83 9.30
C TRP A 186 40.16 13.32 9.58
N VAL A 187 39.08 13.91 9.06
CA VAL A 187 38.69 15.31 9.32
C VAL A 187 38.51 15.54 10.83
N GLU A 188 37.85 14.63 11.55
CA GLU A 188 37.69 14.75 13.01
C GLU A 188 39.05 14.76 13.75
N ARG A 189 40.04 14.00 13.27
CA ARG A 189 41.41 14.05 13.82
C ARG A 189 42.14 15.34 13.49
N VAL A 190 42.01 15.84 12.26
CA VAL A 190 42.57 17.15 11.86
C VAL A 190 42.01 18.23 12.77
N VAL A 191 40.68 18.24 13.00
CA VAL A 191 40.02 19.18 13.91
C VAL A 191 40.55 19.04 15.33
N ARG A 192 40.60 17.83 15.90
CA ARG A 192 41.12 17.61 17.26
C ARG A 192 42.57 18.09 17.40
N ARG A 193 43.40 17.87 16.38
CA ARG A 193 44.79 18.33 16.38
C ARG A 193 44.89 19.85 16.31
N ASN A 194 44.11 20.49 15.45
CA ASN A 194 44.06 21.96 15.34
C ASN A 194 43.64 22.62 16.66
N LEU A 195 42.66 22.04 17.36
CA LEU A 195 42.20 22.51 18.67
C LEU A 195 43.31 22.37 19.72
N ALA A 196 43.99 21.22 19.75
CA ALA A 196 45.10 20.98 20.67
C ALA A 196 46.27 21.94 20.44
N ASP A 197 46.66 22.16 19.17
CA ASP A 197 47.75 23.07 18.79
C ASP A 197 47.40 24.54 19.14
N SER A 198 46.11 24.90 19.07
CA SER A 198 45.59 26.23 19.46
C SER A 198 45.26 26.34 20.96
N LYS A 199 45.54 25.29 21.76
CA LYS A 199 45.21 25.19 23.20
C LYS A 199 43.73 25.43 23.52
N VAL A 200 42.84 25.16 22.57
CA VAL A 200 41.39 25.27 22.71
C VAL A 200 40.86 23.91 23.22
N PRO A 201 40.19 23.87 24.38
CA PRO A 201 39.55 22.65 24.86
C PRO A 201 38.54 22.09 23.84
N GLU A 202 38.57 20.78 23.59
CA GLU A 202 37.63 20.07 22.69
C GLU A 202 36.15 20.25 23.12
N SER A 203 35.90 20.58 24.39
CA SER A 203 34.57 20.90 24.92
C SER A 203 33.94 22.16 24.31
N ILE A 204 34.72 23.06 23.71
CA ILE A 204 34.21 24.28 23.06
C ILE A 204 33.55 23.98 21.72
N THR A 205 34.02 22.95 20.99
CA THR A 205 33.43 22.59 19.69
C THR A 205 32.22 21.66 19.81
N ARG A 206 32.08 20.97 20.95
CA ARG A 206 30.89 20.17 21.29
C ARG A 206 30.40 20.49 22.71
N PRO A 207 29.91 21.72 22.96
CA PRO A 207 29.51 22.17 24.30
C PRO A 207 28.24 21.46 24.80
N ILE A 208 27.43 20.92 23.88
CA ILE A 208 26.20 20.20 24.18
C ILE A 208 26.30 18.82 23.56
N GLN A 209 26.32 17.77 24.38
CA GLN A 209 26.17 16.39 23.94
C GLN A 209 24.74 15.95 24.17
N VAL A 210 23.98 15.80 23.09
CA VAL A 210 22.66 15.16 23.13
C VAL A 210 22.88 13.66 23.23
N VAL A 211 22.75 13.13 24.44
CA VAL A 211 22.85 11.68 24.68
C VAL A 211 21.46 11.08 24.50
N SER A 212 21.24 10.39 23.37
CA SER A 212 20.04 9.59 23.16
C SER A 212 20.11 8.35 24.06
N LYS A 213 19.41 8.37 25.18
CA LYS A 213 19.25 7.19 26.04
C LYS A 213 18.00 6.43 25.61
N ASP A 214 18.22 5.28 24.98
CA ASP A 214 17.14 4.36 24.67
C ASP A 214 16.59 3.75 25.97
N VAL A 215 15.28 3.88 26.18
CA VAL A 215 14.57 3.41 27.38
C VAL A 215 13.99 2.01 27.15
N ALA A 216 13.96 1.53 25.90
CA ALA A 216 13.42 0.21 25.59
C ALA A 216 14.39 -0.89 26.06
N ASP A 217 13.84 -1.93 26.67
CA ASP A 217 14.59 -3.13 27.00
C ASP A 217 15.06 -3.82 25.70
N GLU A 218 16.25 -4.44 25.72
CA GLU A 218 16.80 -5.18 24.58
C GLU A 218 15.83 -6.27 24.05
N SER A 219 15.02 -6.85 24.94
CA SER A 219 13.97 -7.81 24.57
C SER A 219 12.85 -7.17 23.74
N GLN A 220 12.42 -5.95 24.08
CA GLN A 220 11.40 -5.19 23.36
C GLN A 220 11.90 -4.71 21.99
N LYS A 221 13.17 -4.28 21.91
CA LYS A 221 13.79 -3.91 20.61
C LYS A 221 13.83 -5.10 19.66
N ARG A 222 14.27 -6.26 20.16
CA ARG A 222 14.28 -7.52 19.40
C ARG A 222 12.86 -7.91 18.99
N ALA A 223 11.90 -7.82 19.91
CA ALA A 223 10.49 -8.11 19.64
C ALA A 223 9.92 -7.22 18.55
N GLY A 224 10.20 -5.92 18.54
CA GLY A 224 9.68 -4.97 17.53
C GLY A 224 10.14 -5.27 16.10
N VAL A 225 11.39 -5.72 15.91
CA VAL A 225 11.88 -6.15 14.58
C VAL A 225 11.12 -7.40 14.12
N TRP A 226 11.01 -8.41 14.99
CA TRP A 226 10.35 -9.66 14.67
C TRP A 226 8.82 -9.54 14.55
N ALA A 227 8.20 -8.58 15.25
CA ALA A 227 6.77 -8.31 15.20
C ALA A 227 6.30 -7.86 13.81
N LYS A 228 7.17 -7.19 13.05
CA LYS A 228 6.89 -6.77 11.67
C LYS A 228 7.08 -7.93 10.69
N LEU A 229 8.10 -8.77 10.89
CA LEU A 229 8.51 -9.78 9.91
C LEU A 229 7.79 -11.14 10.08
N LEU A 230 7.65 -11.64 11.30
CA LEU A 230 7.14 -13.00 11.53
C LEU A 230 5.68 -13.21 11.10
N PRO A 231 4.72 -12.31 11.42
CA PRO A 231 3.34 -12.50 10.98
C PRO A 231 3.21 -12.56 9.46
N PHE A 232 3.92 -11.68 8.75
CA PHE A 232 3.97 -11.67 7.29
C PHE A 232 4.44 -13.03 6.74
N VAL A 233 5.58 -13.51 7.25
CA VAL A 233 6.16 -14.78 6.82
C VAL A 233 5.19 -15.95 7.04
N VAL A 234 4.65 -16.08 8.26
CA VAL A 234 3.70 -17.17 8.58
C VAL A 234 2.46 -17.09 7.69
N PHE A 235 1.98 -15.90 7.35
CA PHE A 235 0.75 -15.73 6.57
C PHE A 235 0.96 -16.05 5.10
N VAL A 236 2.10 -15.65 4.52
CA VAL A 236 2.49 -16.06 3.16
C VAL A 236 2.54 -17.59 3.06
N TRP A 237 3.09 -18.27 4.07
CA TRP A 237 3.14 -19.74 4.10
C TRP A 237 1.81 -20.41 4.39
N ALA A 238 0.95 -19.79 5.19
CA ALA A 238 -0.42 -20.26 5.38
C ALA A 238 -1.19 -20.18 4.07
N LEU A 239 -1.02 -19.11 3.29
CA LEU A 239 -1.63 -18.95 1.98
C LEU A 239 -1.09 -19.95 0.96
N THR A 240 0.23 -20.10 0.81
CA THR A 240 0.81 -21.07 -0.14
C THR A 240 0.50 -22.52 0.25
N GLY A 241 0.54 -22.82 1.56
CA GLY A 241 0.18 -24.13 2.11
C GLY A 241 -1.30 -24.47 1.97
N ALA A 242 -2.19 -23.47 1.89
CA ALA A 242 -3.60 -23.68 1.55
C ALA A 242 -3.81 -23.79 0.03
N PHE A 243 -3.08 -23.01 -0.75
CA PHE A 243 -3.33 -22.85 -2.16
C PHE A 243 -3.09 -24.13 -2.99
N TYR A 244 -1.91 -24.73 -2.88
CA TYR A 244 -1.58 -25.91 -3.70
C TYR A 244 -2.51 -27.11 -3.44
N PRO A 245 -2.81 -27.48 -2.18
CA PRO A 245 -3.81 -28.51 -1.89
C PRO A 245 -5.20 -28.13 -2.40
N ALA A 246 -5.63 -26.87 -2.27
CA ALA A 246 -6.95 -26.46 -2.77
C ALA A 246 -7.09 -26.63 -4.30
N VAL A 247 -6.05 -26.29 -5.06
CA VAL A 247 -6.04 -26.49 -6.53
C VAL A 247 -6.12 -27.97 -6.87
N ASP A 248 -5.33 -28.82 -6.23
CA ASP A 248 -5.36 -30.25 -6.53
C ASP A 248 -6.70 -30.90 -6.14
N LEU A 249 -7.24 -30.56 -4.97
CA LEU A 249 -8.51 -31.11 -4.47
C LEU A 249 -9.74 -30.67 -5.27
N CYS A 250 -9.68 -29.54 -5.98
CA CYS A 250 -10.81 -29.02 -6.74
C CYS A 250 -10.56 -29.13 -8.25
N ALA A 251 -9.59 -28.36 -8.76
CA ALA A 251 -9.29 -28.32 -10.18
C ALA A 251 -8.61 -29.60 -10.66
N GLY A 252 -7.73 -30.19 -9.83
CA GLY A 252 -7.07 -31.45 -10.14
C GLY A 252 -8.05 -32.62 -10.21
N GLU A 253 -8.94 -32.77 -9.23
CA GLU A 253 -10.00 -33.80 -9.29
C GLU A 253 -10.95 -33.64 -10.48
N LYS A 254 -11.28 -32.39 -10.83
CA LYS A 254 -12.10 -32.08 -12.00
C LYS A 254 -11.38 -32.44 -13.31
N GLU A 255 -10.10 -32.12 -13.42
CA GLU A 255 -9.25 -32.48 -14.56
C GLU A 255 -9.10 -34.00 -14.70
N ARG A 256 -9.07 -34.74 -13.58
CA ARG A 256 -9.00 -36.21 -13.53
C ARG A 256 -10.36 -36.92 -13.72
N GLY A 257 -11.47 -36.18 -13.74
CA GLY A 257 -12.83 -36.75 -13.80
C GLY A 257 -13.28 -37.46 -12.51
N THR A 258 -12.53 -37.36 -11.41
CA THR A 258 -12.86 -38.05 -10.15
C THR A 258 -13.91 -37.32 -9.31
N LEU A 259 -14.16 -36.05 -9.62
CA LEU A 259 -15.15 -35.21 -8.94
C LEU A 259 -16.59 -35.72 -9.14
N GLU A 260 -16.90 -36.26 -10.32
CA GLU A 260 -18.23 -36.79 -10.67
C GLU A 260 -18.62 -37.99 -9.79
N THR A 261 -17.65 -38.88 -9.55
CA THR A 261 -17.81 -40.02 -8.64
C THR A 261 -18.10 -39.57 -7.21
N LEU A 262 -17.43 -38.51 -6.74
CA LEU A 262 -17.65 -37.95 -5.41
C LEU A 262 -19.03 -37.28 -5.29
N LEU A 263 -19.48 -36.59 -6.34
CA LEU A 263 -20.82 -35.97 -6.40
C LEU A 263 -21.95 -37.00 -6.53
N SER A 264 -21.66 -38.22 -6.97
CA SER A 264 -22.60 -39.35 -7.01
C SER A 264 -22.75 -40.07 -5.66
N SER A 265 -21.92 -39.72 -4.67
CA SER A 265 -22.00 -40.27 -3.32
C SER A 265 -23.19 -39.69 -2.53
N PRO A 266 -23.65 -40.32 -1.45
CA PRO A 266 -24.78 -39.81 -0.65
C PRO A 266 -24.44 -38.54 0.17
N ALA A 267 -23.24 -37.99 0.04
CA ALA A 267 -22.82 -36.78 0.76
C ALA A 267 -23.39 -35.52 0.10
N GLN A 268 -23.85 -34.57 0.91
CA GLN A 268 -24.31 -33.28 0.39
C GLN A 268 -23.13 -32.46 -0.15
N ARG A 269 -23.36 -31.61 -1.17
CA ARG A 269 -22.33 -30.73 -1.75
C ARG A 269 -21.63 -29.86 -0.69
N GLY A 270 -22.39 -29.36 0.29
CA GLY A 270 -21.82 -28.64 1.44
C GLY A 270 -20.92 -29.50 2.32
N GLU A 271 -21.25 -30.77 2.54
CA GLU A 271 -20.43 -31.71 3.34
C GLU A 271 -19.10 -32.03 2.62
N ILE A 272 -19.15 -32.17 1.29
CA ILE A 272 -17.95 -32.36 0.46
C ILE A 272 -17.02 -31.14 0.59
N VAL A 273 -17.56 -29.93 0.48
CA VAL A 273 -16.77 -28.69 0.58
C VAL A 273 -16.14 -28.54 1.96
N TRP A 274 -16.89 -28.79 3.05
CA TRP A 274 -16.33 -28.75 4.41
C TRP A 274 -15.24 -29.80 4.62
N GLY A 275 -15.40 -31.00 4.07
CA GLY A 275 -14.38 -32.05 4.13
C GLY A 275 -13.09 -31.64 3.42
N LYS A 276 -13.20 -31.12 2.18
CA LYS A 276 -12.06 -30.57 1.43
C LYS A 276 -11.41 -29.40 2.15
N MET A 277 -12.20 -28.48 2.71
CA MET A 277 -11.70 -27.32 3.43
C MET A 277 -10.92 -27.70 4.68
N LEU A 278 -11.39 -28.67 5.45
CA LEU A 278 -10.65 -29.18 6.61
C LEU A 278 -9.30 -29.78 6.20
N THR A 279 -9.24 -30.46 5.04
CA THR A 279 -7.98 -31.00 4.49
C THR A 279 -7.01 -29.86 4.20
N VAL A 280 -7.47 -28.82 3.48
CA VAL A 280 -6.62 -27.67 3.14
C VAL A 280 -6.15 -26.94 4.40
N ILE A 281 -7.01 -26.78 5.42
CA ILE A 281 -6.64 -26.17 6.70
C ILE A 281 -5.52 -26.96 7.39
N CYS A 282 -5.63 -28.29 7.45
CA CYS A 282 -4.59 -29.14 8.04
C CYS A 282 -3.25 -28.97 7.32
N PHE A 283 -3.25 -29.01 5.99
CA PHE A 283 -2.03 -28.85 5.19
C PHE A 283 -1.43 -27.44 5.35
N SER A 284 -2.26 -26.40 5.33
CA SER A 284 -1.83 -25.01 5.56
C SER A 284 -1.17 -24.83 6.93
N ILE A 285 -1.77 -25.41 7.98
CA ILE A 285 -1.21 -25.39 9.34
C ILE A 285 0.14 -26.12 9.39
N VAL A 286 0.21 -27.34 8.86
CA VAL A 286 1.44 -28.14 8.87
C VAL A 286 2.56 -27.44 8.10
N THR A 287 2.29 -26.93 6.90
CA THR A 287 3.25 -26.13 6.12
C THR A 287 3.76 -24.94 6.91
N SER A 288 2.88 -24.19 7.56
CA SER A 288 3.27 -23.00 8.31
C SER A 288 4.11 -23.32 9.55
N LEU A 289 3.79 -24.42 10.25
CA LEU A 289 4.56 -24.89 11.39
C LEU A 289 5.95 -25.40 10.99
N LEU A 290 6.05 -26.16 9.89
CA LEU A 290 7.34 -26.59 9.33
C LEU A 290 8.21 -25.39 8.92
N ASN A 291 7.59 -24.36 8.35
CA ASN A 291 8.26 -23.11 8.02
C ASN A 291 8.77 -22.38 9.25
N LEU A 292 7.95 -22.26 10.29
CA LEU A 292 8.34 -21.60 11.53
C LEU A 292 9.51 -22.34 12.21
N ALA A 293 9.48 -23.68 12.19
CA ALA A 293 10.57 -24.52 12.68
C ALA A 293 11.86 -24.34 11.85
N SER A 294 11.75 -24.31 10.52
CA SER A 294 12.88 -24.06 9.60
C SER A 294 13.50 -22.68 9.82
N LEU A 295 12.68 -21.64 9.95
CA LEU A 295 13.11 -20.28 10.23
C LEU A 295 13.83 -20.19 11.57
N GLY A 296 13.29 -20.83 12.61
CA GLY A 296 13.93 -20.88 13.93
C GLY A 296 15.29 -21.60 13.91
N ALA A 297 15.38 -22.74 13.22
CA ALA A 297 16.61 -23.51 13.08
C ALA A 297 17.67 -22.73 12.27
N THR A 298 17.28 -22.14 11.15
CA THR A 298 18.16 -21.35 10.28
C THR A 298 18.62 -20.08 10.98
N GLY A 299 17.72 -19.38 11.67
CA GLY A 299 18.03 -18.17 12.43
C GLY A 299 19.07 -18.42 13.51
N LYS A 300 18.96 -19.54 14.25
CA LYS A 300 19.98 -19.95 15.23
C LYS A 300 21.35 -20.16 14.59
N PHE A 301 21.39 -20.81 13.42
CA PHE A 301 22.63 -21.08 12.69
C PHE A 301 23.28 -19.79 12.16
N LEU A 302 22.51 -18.95 11.46
CA LEU A 302 23.02 -17.69 10.89
C LEU A 302 23.48 -16.71 11.97
N LEU A 303 22.70 -16.55 13.04
CA LEU A 303 23.07 -15.66 14.13
C LEU A 303 24.34 -16.15 14.82
N GLY A 304 24.49 -17.45 15.05
CA GLY A 304 25.71 -18.04 15.60
C GLY A 304 26.95 -17.85 14.72
N GLN A 305 26.80 -17.78 13.40
CA GLN A 305 27.90 -17.44 12.49
C GLN A 305 28.19 -15.94 12.46
N LEU A 306 27.16 -15.09 12.56
CA LEU A 306 27.34 -13.64 12.57
C LEU A 306 27.98 -13.15 13.87
N THR A 307 27.62 -13.71 15.02
CA THR A 307 28.25 -13.36 16.31
C THR A 307 29.71 -13.78 16.36
N THR A 308 30.04 -14.96 15.82
CA THR A 308 31.44 -15.41 15.73
C THR A 308 32.24 -14.58 14.73
N ALA A 309 31.64 -14.13 13.62
CA ALA A 309 32.31 -13.29 12.63
C ALA A 309 32.42 -11.80 13.00
N SER A 310 31.61 -11.29 13.94
CA SER A 310 31.59 -9.87 14.33
C SER A 310 32.25 -9.58 15.68
N GLY A 311 32.73 -10.60 16.40
CA GLY A 311 33.43 -10.44 17.68
C GLY A 311 32.56 -9.89 18.81
N GLY A 312 31.22 -9.89 18.66
CA GLY A 312 30.27 -9.34 19.63
C GLY A 312 28.82 -9.77 19.37
N ASP A 313 27.91 -9.41 20.27
CA ASP A 313 26.46 -9.66 20.11
C ASP A 313 25.93 -8.73 19.01
N ALA A 314 25.48 -9.30 17.89
CA ALA A 314 25.10 -8.56 16.69
C ALA A 314 23.79 -7.74 16.83
N GLY A 315 23.28 -7.53 18.06
CA GLY A 315 22.05 -6.82 18.38
C GLY A 315 20.75 -7.53 17.93
N LEU A 316 20.81 -8.33 16.86
CA LEU A 316 19.68 -9.07 16.30
C LEU A 316 19.52 -10.43 16.99
N GLY A 317 19.03 -10.43 18.23
CA GLY A 317 18.77 -11.67 18.96
C GLY A 317 17.68 -12.55 18.32
N MET A 318 17.65 -13.84 18.69
CA MET A 318 16.60 -14.77 18.27
C MET A 318 15.20 -14.24 18.64
N PRO A 319 14.15 -14.54 17.85
CA PRO A 319 12.80 -14.14 18.19
C PRO A 319 12.39 -14.75 19.54
N PRO A 320 11.71 -13.98 20.41
CA PRO A 320 11.21 -14.50 21.68
C PRO A 320 10.29 -15.72 21.47
N ILE A 321 10.37 -16.69 22.38
CA ILE A 321 9.51 -17.89 22.35
C ILE A 321 8.03 -17.50 22.45
N THR A 322 7.72 -16.45 23.20
CA THR A 322 6.37 -15.88 23.31
C THR A 322 5.82 -15.45 21.95
N SER A 323 6.65 -14.87 21.08
CA SER A 323 6.28 -14.50 19.72
C SER A 323 5.84 -15.72 18.91
N LEU A 324 6.55 -16.85 19.04
CA LEU A 324 6.23 -18.10 18.36
C LEU A 324 4.88 -18.67 18.84
N LEU A 325 4.60 -18.59 20.14
CA LEU A 325 3.32 -19.05 20.70
C LEU A 325 2.13 -18.26 20.13
N TRP A 326 2.25 -16.92 20.04
CA TRP A 326 1.19 -16.09 19.47
C TRP A 326 0.93 -16.40 17.99
N LEU A 327 1.99 -16.66 17.21
CA LEU A 327 1.86 -17.08 15.81
C LEU A 327 1.10 -18.41 15.70
N ILE A 328 1.39 -19.38 16.56
CA ILE A 328 0.69 -20.67 16.59
C ILE A 328 -0.79 -20.49 16.92
N VAL A 329 -1.12 -19.60 17.86
CA VAL A 329 -2.52 -19.32 18.26
C VAL A 329 -3.30 -18.64 17.12
N ALA A 330 -2.69 -17.73 16.37
CA ALA A 330 -3.35 -17.05 15.24
C ALA A 330 -3.41 -17.88 13.96
N LEU A 331 -2.65 -18.98 13.87
CA LEU A 331 -2.56 -19.80 12.68
C LEU A 331 -3.90 -20.44 12.26
N PRO A 332 -4.71 -21.06 13.16
CA PRO A 332 -5.96 -21.70 12.75
C PRO A 332 -6.97 -20.78 12.05
N PRO A 333 -7.31 -19.57 12.56
CA PRO A 333 -8.26 -18.70 11.87
C PRO A 333 -7.73 -18.18 10.53
N VAL A 334 -6.43 -17.92 10.42
CA VAL A 334 -5.78 -17.48 9.18
C VAL A 334 -5.75 -18.60 8.15
N ALA A 335 -5.38 -19.81 8.57
CA ALA A 335 -5.40 -21.00 7.72
C ALA A 335 -6.83 -21.30 7.22
N ALA A 336 -7.85 -21.14 8.08
CA ALA A 336 -9.25 -21.27 7.69
C ALA A 336 -9.65 -20.24 6.61
N LEU A 337 -9.29 -18.98 6.79
CA LEU A 337 -9.58 -17.91 5.82
C LEU A 337 -8.94 -18.21 4.46
N PHE A 338 -7.63 -18.49 4.44
CA PHE A 338 -6.92 -18.78 3.19
C PHE A 338 -7.39 -20.07 2.53
N SER A 339 -7.76 -21.10 3.31
CA SER A 339 -8.33 -22.33 2.78
C SER A 339 -9.68 -22.10 2.10
N ALA A 340 -10.58 -21.36 2.75
CA ALA A 340 -11.90 -21.05 2.21
C ALA A 340 -11.80 -20.25 0.89
N LEU A 341 -10.93 -19.23 0.87
CA LEU A 341 -10.67 -18.43 -0.33
C LEU A 341 -10.02 -19.25 -1.44
N SER A 342 -9.02 -20.08 -1.10
CA SER A 342 -8.32 -20.91 -2.09
C SER A 342 -9.24 -21.94 -2.72
N ILE A 343 -10.12 -22.59 -1.95
CA ILE A 343 -11.13 -23.52 -2.49
C ILE A 343 -12.14 -22.78 -3.37
N ALA A 344 -12.61 -21.61 -2.92
CA ALA A 344 -13.55 -20.83 -3.71
C ALA A 344 -12.96 -20.48 -5.08
N CYS A 345 -11.72 -19.98 -5.14
CA CYS A 345 -11.02 -19.70 -6.39
C CYS A 345 -10.71 -20.97 -7.20
N ALA A 346 -10.20 -22.03 -6.57
CA ALA A 346 -9.84 -23.28 -7.24
C ALA A 346 -11.06 -24.00 -7.86
N SER A 347 -12.24 -23.87 -7.25
CA SER A 347 -13.48 -24.46 -7.77
C SER A 347 -13.91 -23.90 -9.14
N PHE A 348 -13.52 -22.67 -9.48
CA PHE A 348 -13.77 -22.08 -10.80
C PHE A 348 -12.88 -22.64 -11.90
N ALA A 349 -11.71 -23.18 -11.54
CA ALA A 349 -10.76 -23.67 -12.51
C ALA A 349 -11.22 -24.97 -13.16
N LYS A 350 -10.84 -25.15 -14.43
CA LYS A 350 -11.04 -26.40 -15.16
C LYS A 350 -9.86 -27.34 -15.03
N SER A 351 -8.66 -26.78 -14.87
CA SER A 351 -7.41 -27.52 -14.79
C SER A 351 -6.55 -26.97 -13.67
N THR A 352 -5.60 -27.78 -13.22
CA THR A 352 -4.58 -27.39 -12.25
C THR A 352 -3.82 -26.13 -12.70
N LYS A 353 -3.56 -25.99 -14.01
CA LYS A 353 -2.90 -24.81 -14.60
C LYS A 353 -3.76 -23.55 -14.49
N GLU A 354 -5.05 -23.64 -14.80
CA GLU A 354 -5.99 -22.51 -14.64
C GLU A 354 -6.15 -22.12 -13.16
N GLY A 355 -6.18 -23.11 -12.26
CA GLY A 355 -6.20 -22.88 -10.82
C GLY A 355 -5.00 -22.07 -10.34
N GLN A 356 -3.81 -22.38 -10.84
CA GLN A 356 -2.59 -21.61 -10.59
C GLN A 356 -2.67 -20.16 -11.08
N TYR A 357 -3.38 -19.87 -12.18
CA TYR A 357 -3.58 -18.49 -12.61
C TYR A 357 -4.51 -17.71 -11.68
N TYR A 358 -5.51 -18.36 -11.08
CA TYR A 358 -6.36 -17.70 -10.06
C TYR A 358 -5.61 -17.42 -8.75
N PHE A 359 -4.44 -18.01 -8.53
CA PHE A 359 -3.56 -17.63 -7.42
C PHE A 359 -3.15 -16.18 -7.49
N MET A 360 -2.73 -15.70 -8.68
CA MET A 360 -2.06 -14.41 -8.81
C MET A 360 -2.96 -13.24 -8.37
N PRO A 361 -4.24 -13.16 -8.81
CA PRO A 361 -5.15 -12.13 -8.30
C PRO A 361 -5.44 -12.25 -6.81
N LEU A 362 -5.59 -13.48 -6.28
CA LEU A 362 -5.81 -13.71 -4.85
C LEU A 362 -4.60 -13.25 -4.03
N PHE A 363 -3.39 -13.64 -4.44
CA PHE A 363 -2.14 -13.23 -3.82
C PHE A 363 -1.96 -11.72 -3.90
N MET A 364 -2.13 -11.13 -5.09
CA MET A 364 -2.01 -9.68 -5.30
C MET A 364 -3.01 -8.88 -4.45
N GLY A 365 -4.23 -9.39 -4.24
CA GLY A 365 -5.21 -8.76 -3.36
C GLY A 365 -4.87 -8.87 -1.87
N MET A 366 -4.29 -9.99 -1.44
CA MET A 366 -3.95 -10.24 -0.03
C MET A 366 -2.62 -9.61 0.37
N MET A 367 -1.68 -9.43 -0.57
CA MET A 367 -0.33 -8.92 -0.31
C MET A 367 -0.32 -7.52 0.32
N PRO A 368 -1.03 -6.50 -0.21
CA PRO A 368 -1.11 -5.19 0.43
C PRO A 368 -1.65 -5.25 1.85
N LEU A 369 -2.65 -6.11 2.12
CA LEU A 369 -3.24 -6.28 3.45
C LEU A 369 -2.25 -6.88 4.47
N MET A 370 -1.25 -7.62 3.99
CA MET A 370 -0.17 -8.17 4.82
C MET A 370 1.04 -7.23 4.95
N LEU A 371 1.36 -6.47 3.90
CA LEU A 371 2.51 -5.55 3.88
C LEU A 371 2.22 -4.21 4.55
N PHE A 372 1.01 -3.67 4.39
CA PHE A 372 0.66 -2.35 4.89
C PHE A 372 0.84 -2.20 6.42
N PRO A 373 0.47 -3.19 7.26
CA PRO A 373 0.79 -3.22 8.70
C PRO A 373 2.27 -3.09 9.09
N MET A 374 3.19 -3.35 8.16
CA MET A 374 4.62 -3.25 8.39
C MET A 374 5.12 -1.81 8.26
N SER A 375 4.32 -0.93 7.65
CA SER A 375 4.69 0.47 7.45
C SER A 375 4.65 1.27 8.78
N PRO A 376 5.54 2.25 8.96
CA PRO A 376 5.50 3.15 10.10
C PRO A 376 4.16 3.92 10.17
N GLY A 377 3.63 4.13 11.38
CA GLY A 377 2.38 4.87 11.59
C GLY A 377 1.09 4.06 11.42
N VAL A 378 1.17 2.80 10.94
CA VAL A 378 0.00 1.90 10.94
C VAL A 378 -0.04 1.14 12.26
N GLU A 379 -1.01 1.51 13.10
CA GLU A 379 -1.20 0.95 14.45
C GLU A 379 -2.53 0.18 14.56
N LEU A 380 -2.64 -0.61 15.63
CA LEU A 380 -3.86 -1.35 15.92
C LEU A 380 -4.92 -0.41 16.53
N ASN A 381 -5.83 0.04 15.68
CA ASN A 381 -6.98 0.85 16.09
C ASN A 381 -8.30 0.22 15.61
N LEU A 382 -9.43 0.82 15.96
CA LEU A 382 -10.74 0.30 15.60
C LEU A 382 -10.88 0.15 14.08
N GLY A 383 -10.54 1.18 13.29
CA GLY A 383 -10.63 1.14 11.84
C GLY A 383 -9.79 0.03 11.22
N ASN A 384 -8.51 -0.05 11.61
CA ASN A 384 -7.56 -1.04 11.10
C ASN A 384 -7.92 -2.47 11.55
N SER A 385 -8.52 -2.63 12.73
CA SER A 385 -9.01 -3.92 13.23
C SER A 385 -10.17 -4.50 12.43
N LEU A 386 -10.94 -3.64 11.75
CA LEU A 386 -12.09 -4.04 10.93
C LEU A 386 -11.69 -4.44 9.50
N VAL A 387 -10.45 -4.17 9.09
CA VAL A 387 -9.94 -4.58 7.78
C VAL A 387 -9.53 -6.06 7.85
N PRO A 388 -10.13 -6.94 7.01
CA PRO A 388 -9.79 -8.35 6.98
C PRO A 388 -8.30 -8.58 6.75
N LEU A 389 -7.74 -9.63 7.37
CA LEU A 389 -6.32 -9.99 7.35
C LEU A 389 -5.41 -8.98 8.04
N MET A 390 -5.51 -7.69 7.70
CA MET A 390 -4.77 -6.58 8.29
C MET A 390 -4.96 -6.50 9.81
N GLY A 391 -6.20 -6.62 10.29
CA GLY A 391 -6.50 -6.64 11.72
C GLY A 391 -5.83 -7.79 12.47
N VAL A 392 -5.70 -8.97 11.84
CA VAL A 392 -5.01 -10.12 12.45
C VAL A 392 -3.50 -9.91 12.50
N VAL A 393 -2.91 -9.35 11.44
CA VAL A 393 -1.48 -9.00 11.40
C VAL A 393 -1.14 -7.98 12.48
N LEU A 394 -1.93 -6.91 12.61
CA LEU A 394 -1.72 -5.86 13.61
C LEU A 394 -1.95 -6.38 15.04
N LEU A 395 -2.98 -7.22 15.26
CA LEU A 395 -3.20 -7.85 16.55
C LEU A 395 -2.00 -8.72 16.97
N LEU A 396 -1.48 -9.52 16.05
CA LEU A 396 -0.27 -10.31 16.28
C LEU A 396 0.95 -9.43 16.55
N ARG A 397 1.12 -8.36 15.79
CA ARG A 397 2.21 -7.40 16.00
C ARG A 397 2.18 -6.83 17.41
N SER A 398 1.04 -6.30 17.88
CA SER A 398 0.90 -5.79 19.26
C SER A 398 1.14 -6.86 20.32
N LEU A 399 0.69 -8.10 20.10
CA LEU A 399 0.96 -9.23 21.01
C LEU A 399 2.46 -9.59 21.08
N ILE A 400 3.16 -9.54 19.95
CA ILE A 400 4.61 -9.80 19.87
C ILE A 400 5.40 -8.65 20.52
N GLU A 401 4.99 -7.40 20.30
CA GLU A 401 5.58 -6.20 20.91
C GLU A 401 5.33 -6.12 22.44
N GLY A 402 4.46 -6.98 22.98
CA GLY A 402 4.13 -7.04 24.41
C GLY A 402 3.02 -6.09 24.85
N GLN A 403 2.33 -5.45 23.91
CA GLN A 403 1.23 -4.50 24.15
C GLN A 403 -0.10 -5.25 24.39
N TYR A 404 -0.16 -6.08 25.44
CA TYR A 404 -1.29 -6.97 25.68
C TYR A 404 -2.62 -6.25 25.95
N LEU A 405 -2.58 -5.13 26.68
CA LEU A 405 -3.79 -4.36 27.00
C LEU A 405 -4.41 -3.72 25.76
N GLU A 406 -3.57 -3.25 24.84
CA GLU A 406 -4.02 -2.70 23.56
C GLU A 406 -4.57 -3.80 22.67
N ALA A 407 -3.85 -4.90 22.52
CA ALA A 407 -4.30 -6.07 21.76
C ALA A 407 -5.67 -6.59 22.25
N LEU A 408 -5.86 -6.68 23.57
CA LEU A 408 -7.10 -7.19 24.18
C LEU A 408 -8.35 -6.38 23.74
N ARG A 409 -8.22 -5.06 23.59
CA ARG A 409 -9.32 -4.18 23.15
C ARG A 409 -9.85 -4.56 21.76
N TYR A 410 -8.98 -5.12 20.91
CA TYR A 410 -9.30 -5.39 19.51
C TYR A 410 -9.43 -6.88 19.16
N VAL A 411 -9.30 -7.80 20.14
CA VAL A 411 -9.52 -9.24 19.90
C VAL A 411 -10.92 -9.51 19.34
N ILE A 412 -11.95 -8.90 19.92
CA ILE A 412 -13.35 -9.10 19.49
C ILE A 412 -13.60 -8.62 18.05
N PRO A 413 -13.30 -7.36 17.67
CA PRO A 413 -13.53 -6.91 16.29
C PRO A 413 -12.73 -7.72 15.27
N VAL A 414 -11.45 -8.03 15.55
CA VAL A 414 -10.60 -8.80 14.63
C VAL A 414 -11.14 -10.22 14.43
N THR A 415 -11.49 -10.91 15.50
CA THR A 415 -12.03 -12.28 15.42
C THR A 415 -13.39 -12.32 14.75
N ALA A 416 -14.27 -11.34 15.05
CA ALA A 416 -15.58 -11.23 14.40
C ALA A 416 -15.46 -11.02 12.90
N VAL A 417 -14.62 -10.08 12.44
CA VAL A 417 -14.39 -9.83 11.01
C VAL A 417 -13.79 -11.05 10.33
N THR A 418 -12.78 -11.66 10.95
CA THR A 418 -12.13 -12.87 10.40
C THR A 418 -13.14 -14.01 10.25
N LEU A 419 -13.98 -14.24 11.26
CA LEU A 419 -15.02 -15.27 11.22
C LEU A 419 -16.05 -14.99 10.13
N VAL A 420 -16.52 -13.74 10.01
CA VAL A 420 -17.45 -13.34 8.95
C VAL A 420 -16.83 -13.58 7.57
N CYS A 421 -15.58 -13.19 7.35
CA CYS A 421 -14.87 -13.45 6.10
C CYS A 421 -14.74 -14.95 5.79
N CYS A 422 -14.37 -15.77 6.78
CA CYS A 422 -14.34 -17.22 6.63
C CYS A 422 -15.70 -17.80 6.24
N LEU A 423 -16.77 -17.36 6.91
CA LEU A 423 -18.13 -17.83 6.63
C LEU A 423 -18.61 -17.41 5.24
N LEU A 424 -18.31 -16.18 4.82
CA LEU A 424 -18.65 -15.68 3.48
C LEU A 424 -17.87 -16.44 2.39
N ALA A 425 -16.57 -16.64 2.58
CA ALA A 425 -15.74 -17.41 1.64
C ALA A 425 -16.18 -18.87 1.55
N ALA A 426 -16.49 -19.50 2.69
CA ALA A 426 -17.00 -20.87 2.72
C ALA A 426 -18.38 -20.98 2.05
N LYS A 427 -19.29 -20.03 2.30
CA LYS A 427 -20.59 -19.96 1.61
C LYS A 427 -20.42 -19.77 0.11
N TRP A 428 -19.47 -18.94 -0.31
CA TRP A 428 -19.16 -18.75 -1.71
C TRP A 428 -18.66 -20.05 -2.35
N ALA A 429 -17.72 -20.76 -1.71
CA ALA A 429 -17.28 -22.08 -2.18
C ALA A 429 -18.44 -23.09 -2.29
N VAL A 430 -19.31 -23.18 -1.28
CA VAL A 430 -20.51 -24.06 -1.34
C VAL A 430 -21.44 -23.66 -2.48
N HIS A 431 -21.66 -22.36 -2.70
CA HIS A 431 -22.48 -21.87 -3.81
C HIS A 431 -21.88 -22.28 -5.16
N GLN A 432 -20.57 -22.17 -5.34
CA GLN A 432 -19.86 -22.61 -6.55
C GLN A 432 -20.03 -24.10 -6.82
N PHE A 433 -19.91 -24.93 -5.78
CA PHE A 433 -20.16 -26.37 -5.90
C PHE A 433 -21.62 -26.70 -6.22
N ASN A 434 -22.57 -25.80 -6.00
CA ASN A 434 -23.97 -25.99 -6.40
C ASN A 434 -24.25 -25.56 -7.86
N GLN A 435 -23.33 -24.85 -8.51
CA GLN A 435 -23.50 -24.41 -9.90
C GLN A 435 -22.89 -25.42 -10.89
N GLU A 436 -23.75 -26.04 -11.70
CA GLU A 436 -23.31 -26.99 -12.74
C GLU A 436 -22.48 -26.33 -13.83
N SER A 437 -22.79 -25.08 -14.21
CA SER A 437 -22.03 -24.31 -15.18
C SER A 437 -20.57 -24.06 -14.74
N VAL A 438 -20.31 -24.06 -13.44
CA VAL A 438 -18.97 -23.95 -12.87
C VAL A 438 -18.30 -25.32 -12.84
N LEU A 439 -19.01 -26.35 -12.38
CA LEU A 439 -18.49 -27.71 -12.28
C LEU A 439 -18.18 -28.36 -13.63
N PHE A 440 -18.97 -28.09 -14.68
CA PHE A 440 -18.91 -28.75 -15.98
C PHE A 440 -18.58 -27.81 -17.15
N ARG A 441 -17.80 -26.75 -16.89
CA ARG A 441 -17.49 -25.73 -17.90
C ARG A 441 -16.64 -26.30 -19.06
N GLU A 442 -17.23 -26.53 -20.24
CA GLU A 442 -16.50 -26.92 -21.45
C GLU A 442 -15.58 -25.81 -21.98
N GLY A 443 -14.41 -26.19 -22.48
CA GLY A 443 -13.32 -25.30 -22.90
C GLY A 443 -13.51 -24.70 -24.29
N GLU A 444 -14.19 -23.56 -24.41
CA GLU A 444 -13.98 -22.71 -25.59
C GLU A 444 -12.55 -22.18 -25.58
N ARG A 445 -11.78 -22.44 -26.65
CA ARG A 445 -10.44 -21.87 -26.84
C ARG A 445 -10.57 -20.37 -27.08
N PHE A 446 -10.40 -19.59 -26.02
CA PHE A 446 -10.43 -18.13 -26.09
C PHE A 446 -9.28 -17.61 -26.96
N SER A 447 -9.60 -16.95 -28.07
CA SER A 447 -8.62 -16.20 -28.86
C SER A 447 -8.94 -14.71 -28.81
N VAL A 448 -7.98 -13.93 -28.29
CA VAL A 448 -8.13 -12.48 -28.06
C VAL A 448 -8.49 -11.76 -29.37
N GLY A 449 -7.87 -12.15 -30.48
CA GLY A 449 -8.10 -11.53 -31.78
C GLY A 449 -9.50 -11.78 -32.36
N GLN A 450 -10.06 -12.99 -32.23
CA GLN A 450 -11.42 -13.26 -32.70
C GLN A 450 -12.45 -12.64 -31.75
N TRP A 451 -12.18 -12.63 -30.45
CA TRP A 451 -13.02 -11.99 -29.45
C TRP A 451 -13.12 -10.47 -29.66
N LEU A 452 -12.00 -9.77 -29.87
CA LEU A 452 -11.99 -8.33 -30.18
C LEU A 452 -12.72 -8.03 -31.50
N LYS A 453 -12.47 -8.83 -32.55
CA LYS A 453 -13.16 -8.68 -33.84
C LYS A 453 -14.67 -8.88 -33.69
N LYS A 454 -15.11 -9.86 -32.90
CA LYS A 454 -16.52 -10.11 -32.62
C LYS A 454 -17.15 -8.96 -31.83
N LEU A 455 -16.49 -8.47 -30.79
CA LEU A 455 -17.00 -7.36 -29.97
C LEU A 455 -17.27 -6.08 -30.75
N VAL A 456 -16.40 -5.73 -31.70
CA VAL A 456 -16.55 -4.51 -32.51
C VAL A 456 -17.50 -4.72 -33.68
N ARG A 457 -17.58 -5.94 -34.24
CA ARG A 457 -18.45 -6.24 -35.39
C ARG A 457 -19.88 -6.57 -35.00
N GLU A 458 -20.09 -7.11 -33.80
CA GLU A 458 -21.41 -7.54 -33.29
C GLU A 458 -21.72 -6.80 -31.98
N PRO A 459 -22.05 -5.49 -32.06
CA PRO A 459 -22.41 -4.70 -30.90
C PRO A 459 -23.63 -5.32 -30.21
N GLN A 460 -23.57 -5.41 -28.89
CA GLN A 460 -24.63 -6.02 -28.08
C GLN A 460 -25.81 -5.04 -27.94
N PRO A 461 -27.05 -5.53 -27.81
CA PRO A 461 -28.21 -4.65 -27.65
C PRO A 461 -28.14 -3.80 -26.37
N VAL A 462 -27.51 -4.35 -25.32
CA VAL A 462 -27.26 -3.69 -24.03
C VAL A 462 -25.87 -4.02 -23.52
N ALA A 463 -25.35 -3.20 -22.61
CA ALA A 463 -24.13 -3.51 -21.88
C ALA A 463 -24.28 -4.85 -21.12
N THR A 464 -23.23 -5.66 -21.12
CA THR A 464 -23.18 -6.93 -20.38
C THR A 464 -22.38 -6.78 -19.09
N ALA A 465 -22.52 -7.72 -18.15
CA ALA A 465 -21.72 -7.72 -16.93
C ALA A 465 -20.20 -7.78 -17.20
N GLY A 466 -19.78 -8.49 -18.26
CA GLY A 466 -18.37 -8.51 -18.68
C GLY A 466 -17.87 -7.14 -19.14
N MET A 467 -18.68 -6.40 -19.92
CA MET A 467 -18.37 -5.02 -20.32
C MET A 467 -18.34 -4.09 -19.12
N ALA A 468 -19.25 -4.24 -18.15
CA ALA A 468 -19.25 -3.44 -16.93
C ALA A 468 -17.96 -3.66 -16.11
N MET A 469 -17.54 -4.90 -15.91
CA MET A 469 -16.28 -5.21 -15.21
C MET A 469 -15.05 -4.71 -15.96
N ALA A 470 -15.03 -4.80 -17.29
CA ALA A 470 -13.96 -4.24 -18.10
C ALA A 470 -13.91 -2.71 -18.00
N CYS A 471 -15.07 -2.03 -18.02
CA CYS A 471 -15.16 -0.58 -17.83
C CYS A 471 -14.59 -0.17 -16.46
N ILE A 472 -14.96 -0.88 -15.38
CA ILE A 472 -14.38 -0.66 -14.05
C ILE A 472 -12.85 -0.80 -14.10
N GLY A 473 -12.34 -1.89 -14.70
CA GLY A 473 -10.90 -2.11 -14.84
C GLY A 473 -10.18 -1.00 -15.60
N PHE A 474 -10.74 -0.54 -16.73
CA PHE A 474 -10.16 0.55 -17.52
C PHE A 474 -10.21 1.89 -16.78
N VAL A 475 -11.28 2.19 -16.04
CA VAL A 475 -11.35 3.40 -15.20
C VAL A 475 -10.20 3.41 -14.20
N PHE A 476 -10.01 2.32 -13.45
CA PHE A 476 -8.92 2.23 -12.47
C PHE A 476 -7.54 2.28 -13.11
N LEU A 477 -7.35 1.60 -14.24
CA LEU A 477 -6.08 1.62 -14.96
C LEU A 477 -5.71 3.02 -15.46
N LEU A 478 -6.64 3.68 -16.15
CA LEU A 478 -6.43 5.04 -16.67
C LEU A 478 -6.21 6.04 -15.54
N LYS A 479 -7.01 5.95 -14.48
CA LYS A 479 -6.89 6.82 -13.32
C LYS A 479 -5.54 6.66 -12.62
N PHE A 480 -5.07 5.44 -12.40
CA PHE A 480 -3.75 5.18 -11.82
C PHE A 480 -2.62 5.83 -12.62
N PHE A 481 -2.57 5.60 -13.93
CA PHE A 481 -1.52 6.20 -14.77
C PHE A 481 -1.66 7.72 -14.91
N ALA A 482 -2.89 8.24 -14.98
CA ALA A 482 -3.13 9.67 -15.08
C ALA A 482 -2.75 10.41 -13.79
N GLU A 483 -3.11 9.88 -12.63
CA GLU A 483 -2.73 10.45 -11.33
C GLU A 483 -1.21 10.42 -11.13
N MET A 484 -0.54 9.33 -11.51
CA MET A 484 0.92 9.25 -11.48
C MET A 484 1.59 10.25 -12.45
N ALA A 485 1.04 10.42 -13.66
CA ALA A 485 1.55 11.38 -14.63
C ALA A 485 1.35 12.83 -14.16
N VAL A 486 0.18 13.15 -13.60
CA VAL A 486 -0.11 14.47 -13.03
C VAL A 486 0.81 14.73 -11.83
N ALA A 487 0.99 13.77 -10.92
CA ALA A 487 1.92 13.91 -9.79
C ALA A 487 3.35 14.23 -10.26
N GLY A 488 3.83 13.57 -11.32
CA GLY A 488 5.14 13.87 -11.93
C GLY A 488 5.24 15.28 -12.53
N LEU A 489 4.16 15.78 -13.16
CA LEU A 489 4.10 17.15 -13.69
C LEU A 489 4.02 18.21 -12.57
N VAL A 490 3.42 17.87 -11.43
CA VAL A 490 3.22 18.74 -10.27
C VAL A 490 4.49 18.87 -9.42
N ALA A 491 5.42 17.91 -9.48
CA ALA A 491 6.59 17.80 -8.60
C ALA A 491 7.59 18.99 -8.62
N GLY A 492 7.31 20.05 -9.38
CA GLY A 492 8.01 21.35 -9.33
C GLY A 492 7.15 22.55 -9.72
N ALA A 493 5.83 22.41 -9.74
CA ALA A 493 4.90 23.49 -10.09
C ALA A 493 4.30 24.12 -8.82
N GLU A 494 4.16 25.44 -8.81
CA GLU A 494 3.49 26.15 -7.72
C GLU A 494 2.02 25.71 -7.62
N PRO A 495 1.53 25.29 -6.43
CA PRO A 495 0.14 24.88 -6.24
C PRO A 495 -0.81 26.04 -6.57
N GLY A 496 -1.69 25.84 -7.55
CA GLY A 496 -2.62 26.88 -8.00
C GLY A 496 -3.96 26.32 -8.48
N MET A 497 -4.94 27.22 -8.65
CA MET A 497 -6.29 26.85 -9.07
C MET A 497 -6.33 26.15 -10.44
N GLN A 498 -5.44 26.53 -11.36
CA GLN A 498 -5.32 25.88 -12.67
C GLN A 498 -4.89 24.43 -12.54
N LEU A 499 -3.91 24.15 -11.67
CA LEU A 499 -3.41 22.80 -11.43
C LEU A 499 -4.49 21.92 -10.80
N LEU A 500 -5.23 22.46 -9.82
CA LEU A 500 -6.39 21.77 -9.23
C LEU A 500 -7.45 21.47 -10.29
N ALA A 501 -7.79 22.44 -11.14
CA ALA A 501 -8.77 22.27 -12.21
C ALA A 501 -8.33 21.20 -13.24
N VAL A 502 -7.06 21.22 -13.68
CA VAL A 502 -6.52 20.19 -14.59
C VAL A 502 -6.57 18.81 -13.96
N THR A 503 -6.17 18.68 -12.69
CA THR A 503 -6.20 17.39 -11.97
C THR A 503 -7.62 16.83 -11.90
N LEU A 504 -8.61 17.68 -11.56
CA LEU A 504 -10.02 17.29 -11.51
C LEU A 504 -10.56 16.92 -12.90
N LEU A 505 -10.27 17.74 -13.92
CA LEU A 505 -10.71 17.47 -15.31
C LEU A 505 -10.14 16.17 -15.85
N VAL A 506 -8.84 15.91 -15.64
CA VAL A 506 -8.18 14.67 -16.06
C VAL A 506 -8.80 13.48 -15.32
N SER A 507 -8.99 13.58 -14.01
CA SER A 507 -9.62 12.51 -13.21
C SER A 507 -11.02 12.16 -13.73
N GLN A 508 -11.86 13.17 -14.00
CA GLN A 508 -13.21 12.98 -14.51
C GLN A 508 -13.24 12.48 -15.96
N ALA A 509 -12.27 12.88 -16.79
CA ALA A 509 -12.09 12.32 -18.13
C ALA A 509 -11.71 10.84 -18.08
N CYS A 510 -10.84 10.42 -17.16
CA CYS A 510 -10.48 9.00 -16.97
C CYS A 510 -11.68 8.14 -16.54
N ILE A 511 -12.62 8.70 -15.78
CA ILE A 511 -13.85 8.01 -15.36
C ILE A 511 -14.85 7.90 -16.51
N LEU A 512 -15.07 8.97 -17.26
CA LEU A 512 -16.11 9.00 -18.30
C LEU A 512 -15.69 8.30 -19.60
N THR A 513 -14.42 8.43 -20.00
CA THR A 513 -13.94 8.00 -21.33
C THR A 513 -14.16 6.50 -21.59
N PRO A 514 -13.81 5.57 -20.69
CA PRO A 514 -14.07 4.15 -20.92
C PRO A 514 -15.54 3.84 -21.15
N ALA A 515 -16.44 4.41 -20.34
CA ALA A 515 -17.88 4.18 -20.45
C ALA A 515 -18.43 4.70 -21.79
N VAL A 516 -18.03 5.90 -22.21
CA VAL A 516 -18.48 6.49 -23.48
C VAL A 516 -17.94 5.70 -24.67
N VAL A 517 -16.64 5.41 -24.70
CA VAL A 517 -16.02 4.65 -25.80
C VAL A 517 -16.67 3.26 -25.91
N MET A 518 -16.85 2.55 -24.80
CA MET A 518 -17.47 1.23 -24.81
C MET A 518 -18.96 1.29 -25.18
N ALA A 519 -19.70 2.30 -24.71
CA ALA A 519 -21.10 2.47 -25.09
C ALA A 519 -21.26 2.74 -26.59
N LEU A 520 -20.39 3.56 -27.19
CA LEU A 520 -20.47 3.90 -28.61
C LEU A 520 -19.97 2.79 -29.54
N THR A 521 -19.02 1.96 -29.07
CA THR A 521 -18.38 0.94 -29.92
C THR A 521 -18.93 -0.47 -29.73
N LEU A 522 -19.44 -0.80 -28.53
CA LEU A 522 -19.81 -2.17 -28.17
C LEU A 522 -21.31 -2.36 -27.93
N VAL A 523 -22.10 -1.27 -27.88
CA VAL A 523 -23.52 -1.31 -27.53
C VAL A 523 -24.37 -0.58 -28.57
N GLN A 524 -25.42 -1.22 -29.08
CA GLN A 524 -26.33 -0.62 -30.05
C GLN A 524 -27.16 0.51 -29.44
N GLN A 525 -27.70 0.31 -28.24
CA GLN A 525 -28.51 1.31 -27.53
C GLN A 525 -27.64 2.20 -26.63
N HIS A 526 -26.64 2.87 -27.22
CA HIS A 526 -25.64 3.67 -26.50
C HIS A 526 -26.25 4.71 -25.54
N ALA A 527 -27.32 5.41 -25.96
CA ALA A 527 -28.00 6.38 -25.10
C ALA A 527 -28.69 5.72 -23.89
N ALA A 528 -29.31 4.56 -24.06
CA ALA A 528 -29.93 3.83 -22.96
C ALA A 528 -28.88 3.24 -22.01
N ALA A 529 -27.70 2.87 -22.54
CA ALA A 529 -26.58 2.37 -21.76
C ALA A 529 -25.97 3.45 -20.86
N LEU A 530 -25.95 4.72 -21.28
CA LEU A 530 -25.39 5.82 -20.49
C LEU A 530 -26.44 6.55 -19.62
N PHE A 531 -27.62 6.83 -20.17
CA PHE A 531 -28.62 7.67 -19.50
C PHE A 531 -29.77 6.90 -18.83
N GLY A 532 -29.86 5.60 -19.07
CA GLY A 532 -31.02 4.78 -18.72
C GLY A 532 -32.13 4.84 -19.77
N ARG A 533 -33.14 3.97 -19.61
CA ARG A 533 -34.21 3.78 -20.59
C ARG A 533 -35.38 4.77 -20.43
N ARG A 534 -35.54 5.36 -19.25
CA ARG A 534 -36.66 6.26 -18.95
C ARG A 534 -36.20 7.72 -18.94
N ARG A 535 -37.06 8.60 -19.47
CA ARG A 535 -36.88 10.04 -19.34
C ARG A 535 -37.28 10.49 -17.93
N PRO A 536 -36.56 11.44 -17.32
CA PRO A 536 -36.93 11.99 -16.03
C PRO A 536 -38.21 12.83 -16.15
N THR A 537 -38.98 12.87 -15.07
CA THR A 537 -40.09 13.82 -14.89
C THR A 537 -39.63 14.97 -13.98
N ALA A 538 -40.23 16.15 -14.10
CA ALA A 538 -39.94 17.27 -13.19
C ALA A 538 -40.13 16.88 -11.72
N ALA A 539 -41.15 16.09 -11.41
CA ALA A 539 -41.39 15.55 -10.08
C ALA A 539 -40.25 14.64 -9.59
N SER A 540 -39.74 13.72 -10.43
CA SER A 540 -38.60 12.88 -10.04
C SER A 540 -37.31 13.68 -9.79
N LEU A 541 -37.09 14.77 -10.53
CA LEU A 541 -35.94 15.65 -10.31
C LEU A 541 -36.09 16.44 -9.01
N ALA A 542 -37.27 17.03 -8.76
CA ALA A 542 -37.55 17.76 -7.52
C ALA A 542 -37.44 16.85 -6.29
N LEU A 543 -37.96 15.63 -6.37
CA LEU A 543 -37.83 14.62 -5.31
C LEU A 543 -36.37 14.22 -5.09
N ALA A 544 -35.56 14.09 -6.14
CA ALA A 544 -34.14 13.79 -6.00
C ALA A 544 -33.37 14.93 -5.31
N VAL A 545 -33.66 16.18 -5.66
CA VAL A 545 -33.09 17.36 -4.98
C VAL A 545 -33.49 17.39 -3.51
N LEU A 546 -34.77 17.16 -3.19
CA LEU A 546 -35.25 17.11 -1.81
C LEU A 546 -34.57 15.99 -1.00
N THR A 547 -34.41 14.82 -1.60
CA THR A 547 -33.69 13.71 -0.96
C THR A 547 -32.22 14.04 -0.75
N ALA A 548 -31.57 14.79 -1.65
CA ALA A 548 -30.18 15.24 -1.44
C ALA A 548 -30.05 16.20 -0.24
N VAL A 549 -31.00 17.14 -0.11
CA VAL A 549 -31.06 18.07 1.04
C VAL A 549 -31.28 17.30 2.36
N LEU A 550 -32.16 16.30 2.36
CA LEU A 550 -32.39 15.45 3.54
C LEU A 550 -31.22 14.50 3.83
N ALA A 551 -30.50 14.05 2.81
CA ALA A 551 -29.34 13.21 2.96
C ALA A 551 -28.12 13.98 3.49
N HIS A 552 -28.03 15.29 3.27
CA HIS A 552 -26.85 16.09 3.61
C HIS A 552 -26.47 16.05 5.11
N PRO A 553 -27.38 16.30 6.09
CA PRO A 553 -27.05 16.20 7.50
C PRO A 553 -26.60 14.80 7.94
N VAL A 554 -27.27 13.76 7.40
CA VAL A 554 -26.93 12.35 7.66
C VAL A 554 -25.56 12.02 7.08
N GLY A 555 -25.27 12.52 5.88
CA GLY A 555 -24.00 12.36 5.18
C GLY A 555 -22.83 13.03 5.90
N MET A 556 -23.01 14.24 6.43
CA MET A 556 -22.00 14.88 7.28
C MET A 556 -21.73 14.09 8.56
N GLN A 557 -22.79 13.62 9.24
CA GLN A 557 -22.62 12.80 10.44
C GLN A 557 -21.90 11.48 10.14
N LEU A 558 -22.19 10.88 8.98
CA LEU A 558 -21.48 9.70 8.49
C LEU A 558 -20.00 10.01 8.22
N ALA A 559 -19.68 11.14 7.58
CA ALA A 559 -18.30 11.54 7.32
C ALA A 559 -17.51 11.73 8.64
N HIS A 560 -18.10 12.36 9.65
CA HIS A 560 -17.51 12.47 11.00
C HIS A 560 -17.30 11.12 11.66
N LEU A 561 -18.28 10.22 11.57
CA LEU A 561 -18.15 8.87 12.10
C LEU A 561 -17.00 8.12 11.41
N VAL A 562 -16.91 8.19 10.07
CA VAL A 562 -15.83 7.57 9.29
C VAL A 562 -14.47 8.15 9.68
N GLN A 563 -14.33 9.47 9.82
CA GLN A 563 -13.08 10.11 10.25
C GLN A 563 -12.70 9.75 11.70
N SER A 564 -13.68 9.54 12.58
CA SER A 564 -13.41 9.08 13.95
C SER A 564 -12.90 7.63 14.01
N ILE A 565 -13.35 6.78 13.08
CA ILE A 565 -12.93 5.37 12.99
C ILE A 565 -11.61 5.24 12.22
N TYR A 566 -11.44 6.05 11.17
CA TYR A 566 -10.28 6.12 10.29
C TYR A 566 -9.70 7.54 10.29
N PRO A 567 -8.97 7.95 11.33
CA PRO A 567 -8.38 9.28 11.40
C PRO A 567 -7.35 9.48 10.26
N PRO A 568 -7.35 10.64 9.59
CA PRO A 568 -6.34 10.93 8.57
C PRO A 568 -4.96 11.04 9.22
N SER A 569 -3.94 10.47 8.57
CA SER A 569 -2.55 10.59 9.04
C SER A 569 -2.05 12.03 8.93
N GLU A 570 -1.09 12.42 9.75
CA GLU A 570 -0.44 13.74 9.66
C GLU A 570 0.13 14.00 8.26
N GLU A 571 0.71 12.96 7.66
CA GLU A 571 1.21 12.99 6.28
C GLU A 571 0.08 13.23 5.26
N LEU A 572 -1.09 12.61 5.42
CA LEU A 572 -2.22 12.88 4.52
C LEU A 572 -2.74 14.31 4.69
N ILE A 573 -2.79 14.81 5.93
CA ILE A 573 -3.20 16.18 6.23
C ILE A 573 -2.23 17.17 5.59
N SER A 574 -0.91 16.97 5.73
CA SER A 574 0.10 17.84 5.13
C SER A 574 0.02 17.81 3.60
N GLN A 575 -0.13 16.62 3.01
CA GLN A 575 -0.26 16.44 1.55
C GLN A 575 -1.53 17.03 0.96
N THR A 576 -2.61 17.18 1.74
CA THR A 576 -3.91 17.73 1.28
C THR A 576 -4.17 19.16 1.75
N ALA A 577 -3.29 19.74 2.56
CA ALA A 577 -3.42 21.10 3.10
C ALA A 577 -3.51 22.16 1.99
N TRP A 578 -2.71 22.02 0.93
CA TRP A 578 -2.73 22.94 -0.21
C TRP A 578 -4.07 22.91 -0.96
N ILE A 579 -4.67 21.71 -1.13
CA ILE A 579 -6.01 21.57 -1.74
C ILE A 579 -7.05 22.28 -0.89
N SER A 580 -6.99 22.05 0.42
CA SER A 580 -7.91 22.67 1.38
C SER A 580 -7.80 24.20 1.36
N ALA A 581 -6.59 24.73 1.33
CA ALA A 581 -6.34 26.18 1.23
C ALA A 581 -6.86 26.80 -0.07
N LEU A 582 -6.70 26.10 -1.21
CA LEU A 582 -7.24 26.54 -2.49
C LEU A 582 -8.77 26.52 -2.50
N ILE A 583 -9.40 25.49 -1.92
CA ILE A 583 -10.86 25.40 -1.81
C ILE A 583 -11.42 26.57 -1.00
N MET A 584 -10.78 26.93 0.12
CA MET A 584 -11.22 28.05 0.96
C MET A 584 -11.13 29.41 0.27
N GLN A 585 -10.25 29.56 -0.72
CA GLN A 585 -10.06 30.81 -1.48
C GLN A 585 -10.80 30.83 -2.82
N ALA A 586 -11.33 29.70 -3.26
CA ALA A 586 -11.97 29.57 -4.56
C ALA A 586 -13.34 30.26 -4.60
N SER A 587 -13.75 30.70 -5.79
CA SER A 587 -15.12 31.12 -6.04
C SER A 587 -16.09 29.94 -5.79
N PRO A 588 -17.19 30.13 -5.01
CA PRO A 588 -18.17 29.08 -4.76
C PRO A 588 -18.76 28.47 -6.03
N TRP A 589 -18.95 29.27 -7.08
CA TRP A 589 -19.46 28.82 -8.37
C TRP A 589 -18.50 27.87 -9.10
N LEU A 590 -17.20 28.16 -9.02
CA LEU A 590 -16.16 27.31 -9.61
C LEU A 590 -16.08 25.97 -8.90
N LEU A 591 -16.16 25.97 -7.56
CA LEU A 591 -16.21 24.75 -6.75
C LEU A 591 -17.43 23.90 -7.07
N VAL A 592 -18.61 24.52 -7.13
CA VAL A 592 -19.86 23.83 -7.49
C VAL A 592 -19.76 23.20 -8.88
N LEU A 593 -19.19 23.92 -9.85
CA LEU A 593 -19.03 23.39 -11.21
C LEU A 593 -18.03 22.22 -11.27
N LEU A 594 -16.81 22.40 -10.76
CA LEU A 594 -15.71 21.45 -10.91
C LEU A 594 -15.76 20.26 -9.95
N MET A 595 -16.28 20.44 -8.74
CA MET A 595 -16.30 19.43 -7.68
C MET A 595 -17.71 18.94 -7.32
N GLY A 596 -18.75 19.70 -7.69
CA GLY A 596 -20.15 19.30 -7.50
C GLY A 596 -20.76 18.67 -8.75
N VAL A 597 -20.93 19.47 -9.81
CA VAL A 597 -21.70 19.11 -11.01
C VAL A 597 -20.91 18.20 -11.94
N LEU A 598 -19.65 18.54 -12.24
CA LEU A 598 -18.85 17.75 -13.19
C LEU A 598 -18.68 16.28 -12.73
N PRO A 599 -18.28 15.98 -11.47
CA PRO A 599 -18.23 14.61 -10.97
C PRO A 599 -19.59 13.93 -11.00
N ALA A 600 -20.66 14.65 -10.60
CA ALA A 600 -22.01 14.11 -10.62
C ALA A 600 -22.45 13.67 -12.03
N VAL A 601 -22.05 14.36 -13.08
CA VAL A 601 -22.36 13.93 -14.46
C VAL A 601 -21.48 12.74 -14.86
N CYS A 602 -20.15 12.87 -14.75
CA CYS A 602 -19.21 11.85 -15.21
C CYS A 602 -19.39 10.52 -14.48
N GLU A 603 -19.49 10.56 -13.16
CA GLU A 603 -19.56 9.36 -12.33
C GLU A 603 -20.93 8.67 -12.43
N GLU A 604 -22.04 9.41 -12.53
CA GLU A 604 -23.37 8.79 -12.69
C GLU A 604 -23.53 8.11 -14.06
N LEU A 605 -23.02 8.72 -15.13
CA LEU A 605 -23.04 8.09 -16.46
C LEU A 605 -22.22 6.80 -16.50
N THR A 606 -21.04 6.81 -15.87
CA THR A 606 -20.17 5.62 -15.82
C THR A 606 -20.73 4.55 -14.88
N PHE A 607 -20.96 4.88 -13.61
CA PHE A 607 -21.28 3.87 -12.59
C PHE A 607 -22.75 3.45 -12.59
N ARG A 608 -23.70 4.37 -12.83
CA ARG A 608 -25.16 4.08 -12.75
C ARG A 608 -25.76 3.83 -14.12
N GLY A 609 -25.25 4.51 -15.14
CA GLY A 609 -25.55 4.21 -16.54
C GLY A 609 -24.93 2.90 -16.96
N PHE A 610 -23.65 2.94 -17.35
CA PHE A 610 -23.00 1.84 -18.05
C PHE A 610 -22.75 0.62 -17.15
N VAL A 611 -22.11 0.82 -16.00
CA VAL A 611 -21.68 -0.27 -15.11
C VAL A 611 -22.87 -0.97 -14.44
N LEU A 612 -23.73 -0.23 -13.73
CA LEU A 612 -24.91 -0.81 -13.07
C LEU A 612 -25.89 -1.41 -14.10
N GLY A 613 -26.10 -0.74 -15.24
CA GLY A 613 -26.91 -1.27 -16.34
C GLY A 613 -26.38 -2.61 -16.85
N GLY A 614 -25.06 -2.71 -17.06
CA GLY A 614 -24.41 -3.95 -17.49
C GLY A 614 -24.43 -5.06 -16.45
N LEU A 615 -24.12 -4.77 -15.18
CA LEU A 615 -24.14 -5.79 -14.11
C LEU A 615 -25.52 -6.43 -13.95
N ARG A 616 -26.60 -5.64 -14.08
CA ARG A 616 -27.97 -6.14 -14.01
C ARG A 616 -28.35 -7.13 -15.12
N SER A 617 -27.51 -7.30 -16.16
CA SER A 617 -27.74 -8.32 -17.20
C SER A 617 -27.48 -9.74 -16.73
N SER A 618 -26.70 -9.92 -15.65
CA SER A 618 -26.18 -11.25 -15.28
C SER A 618 -26.12 -11.50 -13.77
N VAL A 619 -26.29 -10.47 -12.93
CA VAL A 619 -26.35 -10.63 -11.47
C VAL A 619 -27.63 -10.01 -10.89
N PRO A 620 -28.13 -10.50 -9.74
CA PRO A 620 -29.28 -9.90 -9.06
C PRO A 620 -29.08 -8.40 -8.80
N THR A 621 -30.16 -7.63 -8.90
CA THR A 621 -30.10 -6.15 -8.82
C THR A 621 -29.42 -5.64 -7.55
N THR A 622 -29.63 -6.32 -6.41
CA THR A 622 -28.95 -6.00 -5.15
C THR A 622 -27.42 -6.07 -5.30
N TRP A 623 -26.90 -7.16 -5.88
CA TRP A 623 -25.46 -7.32 -6.12
C TRP A 623 -24.94 -6.32 -7.16
N ALA A 624 -25.71 -6.04 -8.21
CA ALA A 624 -25.33 -5.03 -9.19
C ALA A 624 -25.16 -3.63 -8.56
N VAL A 625 -26.08 -3.24 -7.66
CA VAL A 625 -25.99 -1.99 -6.90
C VAL A 625 -24.78 -2.00 -5.98
N LEU A 626 -24.56 -3.07 -5.22
CA LEU A 626 -23.43 -3.17 -4.30
C LEU A 626 -22.08 -3.10 -5.01
N VAL A 627 -21.89 -3.85 -6.10
CA VAL A 627 -20.63 -3.84 -6.87
C VAL A 627 -20.39 -2.48 -7.52
N SER A 628 -21.41 -1.86 -8.11
CA SER A 628 -21.31 -0.51 -8.67
C SER A 628 -20.97 0.54 -7.59
N ALA A 629 -21.59 0.46 -6.42
CA ALA A 629 -21.33 1.35 -5.29
C ALA A 629 -19.91 1.20 -4.72
N VAL A 630 -19.40 -0.03 -4.62
CA VAL A 630 -18.02 -0.30 -4.21
C VAL A 630 -17.03 0.24 -5.25
N ALA A 631 -17.27 0.03 -6.54
CA ALA A 631 -16.42 0.58 -7.60
C ALA A 631 -16.42 2.12 -7.61
N PHE A 632 -17.57 2.74 -7.36
CA PHE A 632 -17.72 4.19 -7.20
C PHE A 632 -16.94 4.72 -5.99
N GLY A 633 -17.06 4.07 -4.83
CA GLY A 633 -16.29 4.42 -3.65
C GLY A 633 -14.78 4.28 -3.89
N ALA A 634 -14.34 3.15 -4.44
CA ALA A 634 -12.93 2.85 -4.71
C ALA A 634 -12.29 3.79 -5.75
N ALA A 635 -13.08 4.46 -6.59
CA ALA A 635 -12.59 5.50 -7.49
C ALA A 635 -11.95 6.68 -6.74
N HIS A 636 -12.25 6.87 -5.45
CA HIS A 636 -11.67 7.92 -4.62
C HIS A 636 -10.37 7.45 -3.95
N THR A 637 -9.35 8.31 -3.91
CA THR A 637 -8.02 7.97 -3.38
C THR A 637 -7.92 8.07 -1.86
N ILE A 638 -8.75 8.92 -1.24
CA ILE A 638 -8.79 9.12 0.21
C ILE A 638 -9.74 8.08 0.81
N LEU A 639 -9.24 7.27 1.74
CA LEU A 639 -10.00 6.16 2.35
C LEU A 639 -11.33 6.62 2.97
N GLN A 640 -11.32 7.71 3.72
CA GLN A 640 -12.50 8.26 4.39
C GLN A 640 -13.57 8.69 3.38
N GLN A 641 -13.14 9.32 2.30
CA GLN A 641 -14.01 9.71 1.20
C GLN A 641 -14.53 8.48 0.46
N SER A 642 -13.68 7.47 0.22
CA SER A 642 -14.03 6.22 -0.44
C SER A 642 -15.17 5.48 0.27
N ILE A 643 -15.08 5.34 1.60
CA ILE A 643 -16.11 4.69 2.42
C ILE A 643 -17.43 5.48 2.35
N SER A 644 -17.35 6.80 2.55
CA SER A 644 -18.54 7.68 2.55
C SER A 644 -19.23 7.69 1.18
N ALA A 645 -18.46 7.80 0.11
CA ALA A 645 -18.94 7.75 -1.27
C ALA A 645 -19.53 6.38 -1.62
N GLY A 646 -18.91 5.28 -1.16
CA GLY A 646 -19.46 3.93 -1.35
C GLY A 646 -20.86 3.77 -0.75
N ILE A 647 -21.07 4.27 0.47
CA ILE A 647 -22.39 4.23 1.14
C ILE A 647 -23.41 5.10 0.39
N LEU A 648 -23.05 6.34 0.02
CA LEU A 648 -23.87 7.20 -0.83
C LEU A 648 -24.19 6.53 -2.17
N GLY A 649 -23.24 5.75 -2.69
CA GLY A 649 -23.35 5.05 -3.94
C GLY A 649 -24.40 3.96 -3.96
N ILE A 650 -24.71 3.35 -2.80
CA ILE A 650 -25.83 2.41 -2.64
C ILE A 650 -27.16 3.15 -2.84
N LEU A 651 -27.30 4.34 -2.22
CA LEU A 651 -28.49 5.18 -2.38
C LEU A 651 -28.65 5.61 -3.84
N LEU A 652 -27.60 6.13 -4.48
CA LEU A 652 -27.61 6.50 -5.89
C LEU A 652 -27.97 5.33 -6.81
N GLY A 653 -27.39 4.15 -6.56
CA GLY A 653 -27.73 2.93 -7.30
C GLY A 653 -29.20 2.51 -7.12
N TYR A 654 -29.74 2.60 -5.90
CA TYR A 654 -31.16 2.40 -5.64
C TYR A 654 -32.02 3.37 -6.44
N LEU A 655 -31.73 4.67 -6.38
CA LEU A 655 -32.48 5.71 -7.13
C LEU A 655 -32.45 5.46 -8.64
N ALA A 656 -31.28 5.14 -9.20
CA ALA A 656 -31.13 4.82 -10.62
C ALA A 656 -31.97 3.60 -11.04
N VAL A 657 -32.01 2.54 -10.21
CA VAL A 657 -32.86 1.36 -10.44
C VAL A 657 -34.34 1.72 -10.35
N ARG A 658 -34.74 2.51 -9.33
CA ARG A 658 -36.15 2.87 -9.10
C ARG A 658 -36.73 3.66 -10.27
N TRP A 659 -36.01 4.65 -10.78
CA TRP A 659 -36.50 5.48 -11.88
C TRP A 659 -36.13 4.97 -13.28
N GLY A 660 -35.17 4.05 -13.39
CA GLY A 660 -34.67 3.56 -14.69
C GLY A 660 -34.00 4.67 -15.51
N SER A 661 -33.42 5.66 -14.83
CA SER A 661 -32.82 6.87 -15.39
C SER A 661 -31.69 7.35 -14.47
N VAL A 662 -30.59 7.87 -15.05
CA VAL A 662 -29.47 8.42 -14.26
C VAL A 662 -29.71 9.86 -13.82
N TRP A 663 -30.62 10.60 -14.47
CA TRP A 663 -30.84 12.02 -14.22
C TRP A 663 -31.22 12.36 -12.77
N PRO A 664 -32.13 11.62 -12.09
CA PRO A 664 -32.37 11.84 -10.67
C PRO A 664 -31.09 11.66 -9.83
N GLY A 665 -30.25 10.68 -10.17
CA GLY A 665 -28.95 10.47 -9.55
C GLY A 665 -28.01 11.66 -9.75
N ILE A 666 -27.90 12.18 -10.99
CA ILE A 666 -27.08 13.35 -11.33
C ILE A 666 -27.50 14.57 -10.50
N PHE A 667 -28.79 14.88 -10.44
CA PHE A 667 -29.29 16.03 -9.68
C PHE A 667 -29.09 15.84 -8.18
N PHE A 668 -29.37 14.65 -7.65
CA PHE A 668 -29.11 14.34 -6.26
C PHE A 668 -27.62 14.54 -5.93
N HIS A 669 -26.73 13.95 -6.73
CA HIS A 669 -25.29 13.94 -6.49
C HIS A 669 -24.69 15.35 -6.60
N ALA A 670 -25.09 16.11 -7.63
CA ALA A 670 -24.65 17.49 -7.81
C ALA A 670 -25.06 18.37 -6.62
N VAL A 671 -26.32 18.27 -6.16
CA VAL A 671 -26.81 19.03 -5.00
C VAL A 671 -26.10 18.60 -3.73
N TYR A 672 -25.98 17.30 -3.48
CA TYR A 672 -25.33 16.77 -2.29
C TYR A 672 -23.87 17.23 -2.18
N ASN A 673 -23.08 17.08 -3.26
CA ASN A 673 -21.68 17.53 -3.27
C ASN A 673 -21.57 19.05 -3.14
N SER A 674 -22.44 19.79 -3.81
CA SER A 674 -22.47 21.26 -3.70
C SER A 674 -22.76 21.71 -2.27
N LEU A 675 -23.70 21.07 -1.58
CA LEU A 675 -23.99 21.37 -0.18
C LEU A 675 -22.77 21.07 0.71
N MET A 676 -22.14 19.90 0.56
CA MET A 676 -20.93 19.53 1.32
C MET A 676 -19.79 20.55 1.13
N LEU A 677 -19.56 20.97 -0.11
CA LEU A 677 -18.52 21.94 -0.48
C LEU A 677 -18.83 23.33 0.05
N LEU A 678 -20.05 23.82 -0.15
CA LEU A 678 -20.45 25.15 0.30
C LEU A 678 -20.45 25.26 1.83
N PHE A 679 -20.88 24.20 2.52
CA PHE A 679 -20.84 24.12 3.97
C PHE A 679 -19.40 24.21 4.50
N THR A 680 -18.49 23.47 3.88
CA THR A 680 -17.07 23.42 4.31
C THR A 680 -16.32 24.72 3.95
N SER A 681 -16.46 25.22 2.72
CA SER A 681 -15.77 26.43 2.26
C SER A 681 -16.26 27.71 2.93
N ASN A 682 -17.50 27.75 3.42
CA ASN A 682 -18.09 28.93 4.07
C ASN A 682 -18.29 28.74 5.59
N ALA A 683 -17.62 27.77 6.21
CA ALA A 683 -17.82 27.42 7.62
C ALA A 683 -17.74 28.64 8.56
N GLY A 684 -16.78 29.55 8.35
CA GLY A 684 -16.66 30.78 9.14
C GLY A 684 -17.88 31.71 9.03
N ALA A 685 -18.33 32.00 7.80
CA ALA A 685 -19.50 32.85 7.57
C ALA A 685 -20.80 32.22 8.13
N ILE A 686 -20.94 30.89 8.00
CA ILE A 686 -22.07 30.15 8.57
C ILE A 686 -22.02 30.21 10.11
N SER A 687 -20.83 30.12 10.70
CA SER A 687 -20.62 30.23 12.16
C SER A 687 -21.03 31.60 12.68
N ASP A 688 -20.55 32.66 12.03
CA ASP A 688 -20.89 34.05 12.39
C ASP A 688 -22.40 34.30 12.31
N TRP A 689 -23.02 33.81 11.23
CA TRP A 689 -24.47 33.91 11.06
C TRP A 689 -25.21 33.12 12.14
N ALA A 690 -24.80 31.88 12.42
CA ALA A 690 -25.44 31.02 13.41
C ALA A 690 -25.37 31.61 14.82
N GLN A 691 -24.22 32.19 15.18
CA GLN A 691 -24.02 32.87 16.47
C GLN A 691 -24.88 34.14 16.58
N LYS A 692 -24.96 34.96 15.53
CA LYS A 692 -25.80 36.18 15.50
C LYS A 692 -27.30 35.87 15.52
N SER A 693 -27.71 34.79 14.89
CA SER A 693 -29.12 34.47 14.67
C SER A 693 -29.74 33.64 15.81
N GLY A 694 -28.93 33.11 16.73
CA GLY A 694 -29.41 32.23 17.82
C GLY A 694 -29.70 30.78 17.39
N TRP A 695 -29.23 30.34 16.22
CA TRP A 695 -29.50 29.01 15.64
C TRP A 695 -28.63 27.88 16.21
N ARG A 696 -28.16 28.01 17.46
CA ARG A 696 -27.33 27.00 18.15
C ARG A 696 -28.03 25.64 18.30
N GLY A 697 -29.36 25.59 18.20
CA GLY A 697 -30.14 24.35 18.22
C GLY A 697 -30.15 23.57 16.89
N VAL A 698 -29.63 24.14 15.80
CA VAL A 698 -29.65 23.55 14.45
C VAL A 698 -28.26 23.15 13.97
N LEU A 699 -27.25 23.95 14.28
CA LEU A 699 -25.86 23.73 13.86
C LEU A 699 -25.00 23.36 15.08
N GLN A 700 -24.07 22.44 14.87
CA GLN A 700 -23.07 22.05 15.86
C GLN A 700 -21.80 22.90 15.64
N LEU A 701 -21.31 23.51 16.72
CA LEU A 701 -20.04 24.24 16.74
C LEU A 701 -18.97 23.37 17.41
N ASP A 702 -17.74 23.42 16.91
CA ASP A 702 -16.56 22.82 17.53
C ASP A 702 -16.02 23.68 18.69
N ASP A 703 -14.97 23.20 19.34
CA ASP A 703 -14.31 23.88 20.47
C ASP A 703 -13.71 25.25 20.08
N ARG A 704 -13.52 25.51 18.78
CA ARG A 704 -13.04 26.78 18.23
C ARG A 704 -14.20 27.70 17.81
N GLY A 705 -15.45 27.28 18.05
CA GLY A 705 -16.65 28.02 17.71
C GLY A 705 -17.00 28.00 16.22
N GLN A 706 -16.37 27.13 15.43
CA GLN A 706 -16.67 26.93 14.00
C GLN A 706 -17.71 25.84 13.79
N VAL A 707 -18.56 26.01 12.79
CA VAL A 707 -19.57 25.03 12.41
C VAL A 707 -18.88 23.76 11.91
N SER A 708 -19.05 22.68 12.67
CA SER A 708 -18.53 21.36 12.35
C SER A 708 -19.63 20.44 11.82
N GLY A 709 -20.89 20.71 12.16
CA GLY A 709 -21.96 19.73 12.02
C GLY A 709 -23.37 20.31 12.03
N TYR A 710 -24.35 19.41 11.94
CA TYR A 710 -25.72 19.69 12.33
C TYR A 710 -25.95 19.15 13.75
N HIS A 711 -26.82 19.81 14.51
CA HIS A 711 -27.22 19.33 15.82
C HIS A 711 -27.92 17.96 15.69
N GLY A 712 -27.73 17.07 16.68
CA GLY A 712 -28.22 15.67 16.59
C GLY A 712 -29.73 15.54 16.33
N ALA A 713 -30.54 16.47 16.83
CA ALA A 713 -31.98 16.52 16.54
C ALA A 713 -32.28 16.76 15.05
N VAL A 714 -31.50 17.60 14.38
CA VAL A 714 -31.64 17.86 12.94
C VAL A 714 -31.21 16.65 12.13
N VAL A 715 -30.12 15.99 12.52
CA VAL A 715 -29.67 14.74 11.91
C VAL A 715 -30.74 13.65 12.02
N ALA A 716 -31.37 13.51 13.20
CA ALA A 716 -32.45 12.55 13.42
C ALA A 716 -33.69 12.87 12.56
N LEU A 717 -34.12 14.14 12.50
CA LEU A 717 -35.24 14.56 11.64
C LEU A 717 -34.95 14.33 10.16
N ALA A 718 -33.72 14.64 9.72
CA ALA A 718 -33.27 14.42 8.36
C ALA A 718 -33.26 12.92 8.01
N ALA A 719 -32.82 12.06 8.95
CA ALA A 719 -32.84 10.61 8.80
C ALA A 719 -34.29 10.06 8.68
N VAL A 720 -35.21 10.54 9.53
CA VAL A 720 -36.63 10.17 9.44
C VAL A 720 -37.22 10.61 8.09
N GLY A 721 -36.92 11.84 7.65
CA GLY A 721 -37.34 12.35 6.35
C GLY A 721 -36.78 11.53 5.18
N LEU A 722 -35.51 11.14 5.25
CA LEU A 722 -34.87 10.28 4.25
C LEU A 722 -35.54 8.89 4.22
N CYS A 723 -35.80 8.27 5.37
CA CYS A 723 -36.54 7.01 5.45
C CYS A 723 -37.95 7.14 4.87
N ALA A 724 -38.66 8.23 5.18
CA ALA A 724 -39.99 8.49 4.63
C ALA A 724 -39.94 8.65 3.10
N MET A 725 -38.92 9.31 2.55
CA MET A 725 -38.69 9.41 1.11
C MET A 725 -38.42 8.06 0.47
N LEU A 726 -37.60 7.21 1.09
CA LEU A 726 -37.35 5.85 0.59
C LEU A 726 -38.62 5.00 0.59
N VAL A 727 -39.42 5.05 1.66
CA VAL A 727 -40.73 4.38 1.72
C VAL A 727 -41.69 4.95 0.68
N PHE A 728 -41.70 6.26 0.48
CA PHE A 728 -42.47 6.90 -0.58
C PHE A 728 -42.06 6.37 -1.95
N TYR A 729 -40.77 6.29 -2.25
CA TYR A 729 -40.25 5.71 -3.49
C TYR A 729 -40.63 4.24 -3.68
N GLU A 730 -40.68 3.46 -2.60
CA GLU A 730 -41.15 2.07 -2.66
C GLU A 730 -42.62 1.98 -3.04
N ARG A 731 -43.46 2.84 -2.44
CA ARG A 731 -44.92 2.88 -2.64
C ARG A 731 -45.31 3.49 -3.98
N THR A 732 -44.63 4.55 -4.42
CA THR A 732 -44.78 5.11 -5.75
C THR A 732 -44.01 4.26 -6.74
N LYS A 733 -44.52 3.06 -7.05
CA LYS A 733 -44.05 2.32 -8.23
C LYS A 733 -44.20 3.24 -9.44
N PRO A 734 -43.14 3.56 -10.19
CA PRO A 734 -43.34 4.16 -11.49
C PRO A 734 -44.00 3.09 -12.36
N ARG A 735 -45.33 3.23 -12.57
CA ARG A 735 -46.23 2.30 -13.29
C ARG A 735 -45.46 1.27 -14.10
N ALA A 736 -45.18 0.13 -13.47
CA ALA A 736 -44.76 -1.06 -14.19
C ALA A 736 -46.06 -1.73 -14.64
N ALA A 737 -46.54 -1.36 -15.82
CA ALA A 737 -47.16 -2.39 -16.64
C ALA A 737 -46.01 -3.34 -17.00
N THR A 738 -46.11 -4.56 -16.47
CA THR A 738 -45.64 -5.79 -17.13
C THR A 738 -44.96 -5.54 -18.47
N MET A 739 -43.63 -5.52 -18.49
CA MET A 739 -42.89 -5.86 -19.69
C MET A 739 -41.90 -6.94 -19.28
N ALA A 740 -42.01 -8.03 -20.03
CA ALA A 740 -41.26 -9.25 -19.88
C ALA A 740 -39.78 -8.99 -19.66
N ASP A 741 -39.24 -9.81 -18.77
CA ASP A 741 -37.87 -10.29 -18.80
C ASP A 741 -37.49 -10.68 -20.25
N PRO A 742 -36.47 -10.06 -20.89
CA PRO A 742 -35.99 -10.53 -22.18
C PRO A 742 -35.20 -11.84 -22.08
N ALA A 743 -35.09 -12.45 -20.89
CA ALA A 743 -34.54 -13.79 -20.68
C ALA A 743 -35.64 -14.87 -20.47
N GLN A 744 -36.84 -14.63 -21.01
CA GLN A 744 -37.79 -15.69 -21.40
C GLN A 744 -37.95 -15.71 -22.91
#